data_AF-A0A7X8F545-F1
#
_entry.id   AF-A0A7X8F545-F1
#
_cell.length_a   1.000
_cell.length_b   1.000
_cell.length_c   1.000
_cell.angle_alpha   90.00
_cell.angle_beta   90.00
_cell.angle_gamma   90.00
#
_symmetry.space_group_name_H-M   'P 1'
#
loop_
_entity.id
_entity.type
_entity.pdbx_description
1 polymer ?
#
loop_
_entity_poly.entity_id
_entity_poly.type
_entity_poly.pdbx_seq_one_letter_code
_entity_poly.pdbx_strand_id
1 'polypeptide(L)'
;MKSKLYWMILSIIIGCCFSCNDDMRQEKKSYKVAVIMPLSPKNNWKRTIDWAVENYRQAQAGLPKITDIQVELKNEEDKDLPEYLQRIANDKTYAAIIGPYSSLNAEVAADACEESHKTLILPLATSTEFQRKYAGSDYIWNLAQSDITQCEILLMQMATSEMSGVSLLTSNDDYGKSFSDWFAYQAVELGLDVDDIVIYRNSDELKEGVRHFNSEHFQYKALLFAPSNISDFLVFDSEYSTVNKKVFPLVYCSDVAHSKDLAGKVENFYEGISPSADPTSGFINAYRAKFNELPVAGEAHLFDAISLLGYALAAYGDTNLNESIKSIVNGRDTWNRSWMPIDMGAALTKLLSGGSPDLKGVTGDWTFDQKYHSSVLNSSYAHWVLQNGAYNILEYLSTDGGGRTTSSLQTWQTQTEHYQQFNQYQEDISYGEHQGNWAVVIGTSDTWANYRHQADAMAMYQILKRHGYEDDHIILIIEDNIAYAPNNIYPGVVKIKPDGENVYKDVVVDYKLSDINIDDLKEIFLGNSSTKLPNVIQSGRNDNLIVFWCGHGYPNMLAWGSLRTAYGWQVRNILKEMKAQQKYRKALFVIDACYAGTIGEACVGVPGALFITAANADEPSKADMKDPEMKIWLSNGFTRAFQDAIDENPSISLRDLYYQLARQTVGSHATVYNIENYGNMYSNTMKEFFK
;
A
#
# COMPACT_ATOMS: atom_id res chain seq x y z
N MET A 1 41.97 -6.19 81.55
CA MET A 1 42.06 -4.78 81.13
C MET A 1 41.01 -4.53 80.04
N LYS A 2 40.15 -3.54 80.28
CA LYS A 2 39.02 -3.02 79.45
C LYS A 2 39.49 -2.53 78.07
N SER A 3 38.70 -2.22 77.02
CA SER A 3 37.41 -2.60 76.41
C SER A 3 37.14 -1.52 75.33
N LYS A 4 36.61 -1.86 74.13
CA LYS A 4 35.81 -1.00 73.20
C LYS A 4 36.52 0.24 72.60
N LEU A 5 36.10 0.95 71.55
CA LEU A 5 35.22 0.85 70.37
C LEU A 5 35.20 2.30 69.79
N TYR A 6 35.46 2.48 68.47
CA TYR A 6 35.08 3.59 67.55
C TYR A 6 35.30 5.08 67.93
N TRP A 7 35.79 5.87 66.96
CA TRP A 7 35.11 7.09 66.46
C TRP A 7 35.65 7.54 65.08
N MET A 8 34.71 7.96 64.23
CA MET A 8 34.87 8.57 62.90
C MET A 8 35.69 9.86 62.93
N ILE A 9 36.37 10.19 61.82
CA ILE A 9 36.09 11.37 60.95
C ILE A 9 37.01 11.28 59.73
N LEU A 10 36.38 11.21 58.56
CA LEU A 10 36.98 11.15 57.23
C LEU A 10 36.60 12.45 56.52
N SER A 11 37.55 13.34 56.26
CA SER A 11 37.41 14.48 55.31
C SER A 11 38.75 15.18 55.11
N ILE A 12 39.08 15.46 53.85
CA ILE A 12 40.14 16.35 53.33
C ILE A 12 41.52 15.70 53.14
N ILE A 13 41.72 15.13 51.95
CA ILE A 13 43.01 15.18 51.26
C ILE A 13 42.76 15.87 49.90
N ILE A 14 43.07 17.17 49.87
CA ILE A 14 43.28 17.96 48.67
C ILE A 14 44.79 18.19 48.58
N GLY A 15 45.36 17.97 47.39
CA GLY A 15 46.62 18.58 47.00
C GLY A 15 47.72 17.60 46.59
N CYS A 16 47.62 17.07 45.38
CA CYS A 16 48.72 16.98 44.40
C CYS A 16 48.28 16.08 43.24
N CYS A 17 47.84 16.69 42.14
CA CYS A 17 47.95 16.23 40.74
C CYS A 17 46.99 17.08 39.89
N PHE A 18 47.34 18.35 39.65
CA PHE A 18 46.78 19.14 38.55
C PHE A 18 47.92 19.43 37.58
N SER A 19 47.74 18.96 36.34
CA SER A 19 48.21 19.53 35.07
C SER A 19 48.75 18.45 34.15
N CYS A 20 47.83 17.84 33.40
CA CYS A 20 47.93 17.57 31.96
C CYS A 20 46.53 17.15 31.50
N ASN A 21 45.59 18.10 31.52
CA ASN A 21 44.41 18.01 30.68
C ASN A 21 44.88 18.52 29.31
N ASP A 22 45.36 17.61 28.46
CA ASP A 22 45.35 17.87 27.02
C ASP A 22 43.88 17.82 26.60
N ASP A 23 43.19 18.95 26.71
CA ASP A 23 41.97 19.20 25.95
C ASP A 23 42.39 19.19 24.47
N MET A 24 42.35 18.02 23.84
CA MET A 24 42.48 17.91 22.39
C MET A 24 41.39 18.77 21.75
N ARG A 25 41.75 19.97 21.28
CA ARG A 25 40.84 20.84 20.51
C ARG A 25 40.40 20.09 19.27
N GLN A 26 39.15 19.64 19.28
CA GLN A 26 38.49 19.04 18.13
C GLN A 26 38.46 20.05 16.98
N GLU A 27 39.04 19.71 15.83
CA GLU A 27 39.07 20.60 14.67
C GLU A 27 37.67 20.62 14.03
N LYS A 28 36.99 21.78 14.05
CA LYS A 28 35.63 21.94 13.49
C LYS A 28 35.66 22.74 12.19
N LYS A 29 35.13 22.18 11.11
CA LYS A 29 34.93 22.86 9.82
C LYS A 29 33.44 22.93 9.47
N SER A 30 32.95 24.10 9.09
CA SER A 30 31.54 24.32 8.75
C SER A 30 31.37 24.56 7.26
N TYR A 31 30.36 23.93 6.66
CA TYR A 31 30.03 24.03 5.24
C TYR A 31 28.63 24.63 5.08
N LYS A 32 28.50 25.64 4.23
CA LYS A 32 27.21 26.22 3.88
C LYS A 32 26.55 25.38 2.78
N VAL A 33 25.28 25.04 2.95
CA VAL A 33 24.51 24.22 2.01
C VAL A 33 23.18 24.91 1.76
N ALA A 34 22.82 25.08 0.48
CA ALA A 34 21.49 25.56 0.11
C ALA A 34 20.54 24.37 0.06
N VAL A 35 19.38 24.47 0.72
CA VAL A 35 18.30 23.49 0.61
C VAL A 35 17.09 24.20 0.01
N ILE A 36 16.59 23.68 -1.11
CA ILE A 36 15.55 24.32 -1.92
C ILE A 36 14.34 23.39 -1.95
N MET A 37 13.23 23.79 -1.32
CA MET A 37 12.03 22.95 -1.14
C MET A 37 10.77 23.84 -1.21
N PRO A 38 9.58 23.28 -1.53
CA PRO A 38 8.33 24.05 -1.60
C PRO A 38 7.86 24.40 -0.20
N LEU A 39 7.91 25.67 0.18
CA LEU A 39 7.50 26.11 1.50
C LEU A 39 6.02 26.48 1.50
N SER A 40 5.23 25.77 2.30
CA SER A 40 3.82 26.09 2.56
C SER A 40 3.55 26.05 4.06
N PRO A 41 2.47 26.68 4.57
CA PRO A 41 2.09 26.58 5.98
C PRO A 41 1.87 25.14 6.48
N LYS A 42 1.60 24.19 5.56
CA LYS A 42 1.34 22.78 5.89
C LYS A 42 2.57 21.86 5.73
N ASN A 43 3.59 22.30 5.02
CA ASN A 43 4.82 21.54 4.81
C ASN A 43 5.93 22.09 5.70
N ASN A 44 6.51 21.23 6.53
CA ASN A 44 7.56 21.62 7.47
C ASN A 44 8.86 20.88 7.17
N TRP A 45 9.45 21.13 6.00
CA TRP A 45 10.75 20.55 5.61
C TRP A 45 11.85 20.82 6.63
N LYS A 46 11.78 21.97 7.32
CA LYS A 46 12.76 22.38 8.34
C LYS A 46 12.89 21.34 9.45
N ARG A 47 11.79 20.69 9.88
CA ARG A 47 11.85 19.68 10.96
C ARG A 47 12.71 18.47 10.57
N THR A 48 12.61 18.05 9.31
CA THR A 48 13.35 16.92 8.76
C THR A 48 14.81 17.29 8.53
N ILE A 49 15.05 18.51 8.02
CA ILE A 49 16.40 19.08 7.88
C ILE A 49 17.10 19.14 9.25
N ASP A 50 16.46 19.76 10.24
CA ASP A 50 17.01 19.91 11.58
C ASP A 50 17.31 18.54 12.21
N TRP A 51 16.44 17.55 11.99
CA TRP A 51 16.64 16.21 12.52
C TRP A 51 17.81 15.48 11.87
N ALA A 52 17.93 15.52 10.55
CA ALA A 52 19.05 14.90 9.84
C ALA A 52 20.39 15.53 10.25
N VAL A 53 20.45 16.87 10.30
CA VAL A 53 21.65 17.61 10.74
C VAL A 53 21.99 17.29 12.20
N GLU A 54 21.00 17.21 13.08
CA GLU A 54 21.22 16.85 14.50
C GLU A 54 21.73 15.42 14.64
N ASN A 55 21.15 14.45 13.91
CA ASN A 55 21.65 13.08 13.88
C ASN A 55 23.11 13.02 13.45
N TYR A 56 23.46 13.75 12.38
CA TYR A 56 24.83 13.85 11.88
C TYR A 56 25.79 14.51 12.88
N ARG A 57 25.36 15.54 13.61
CA ARG A 57 26.17 16.17 14.66
C ARG A 57 26.44 15.21 15.82
N GLN A 58 25.41 14.47 16.26
CA GLN A 58 25.54 13.48 17.32
C GLN A 58 26.44 12.30 16.91
N ALA A 59 26.36 11.88 15.64
CA ALA A 59 27.17 10.80 15.08
C ALA A 59 28.68 11.07 15.13
N GLN A 60 29.08 12.34 15.16
CA GLN A 60 30.48 12.76 15.16
C GLN A 60 31.09 12.88 16.57
N ALA A 61 30.33 12.53 17.62
CA ALA A 61 30.82 12.56 18.99
C ALA A 61 32.07 11.68 19.14
N GLY A 62 33.18 12.28 19.61
CA GLY A 62 34.44 11.58 19.83
C GLY A 62 35.36 11.49 18.60
N LEU A 63 34.96 11.99 17.42
CA LEU A 63 35.86 12.05 16.26
C LEU A 63 36.88 13.19 16.40
N PRO A 64 38.15 12.99 15.96
CA PRO A 64 39.19 14.02 16.12
C PRO A 64 38.96 15.27 15.26
N LYS A 65 38.29 15.10 14.12
CA LYS A 65 37.85 16.16 13.21
C LYS A 65 36.35 16.04 13.02
N ILE A 66 35.66 17.18 13.09
CA ILE A 66 34.21 17.24 12.89
C ILE A 66 33.85 18.26 11.83
N THR A 67 32.81 17.93 11.09
CA THR A 67 32.24 18.75 10.02
C THR A 67 30.80 19.09 10.36
N ASP A 68 30.40 20.31 10.04
CA ASP A 68 29.07 20.83 10.39
C ASP A 68 28.40 21.41 9.15
N ILE A 69 27.09 21.18 9.05
CA ILE A 69 26.27 21.62 7.92
C ILE A 69 25.47 22.83 8.38
N GLN A 70 25.68 23.96 7.70
CA GLN A 70 24.92 25.19 7.88
C GLN A 70 23.93 25.34 6.72
N VAL A 71 22.66 25.09 7.01
CA VAL A 71 21.60 25.10 5.99
C VAL A 71 21.05 26.50 5.77
N GLU A 72 21.01 26.92 4.50
CA GLU A 72 20.20 28.03 4.02
C GLU A 72 18.98 27.46 3.28
N LEU A 73 17.81 27.56 3.91
CA LEU A 73 16.55 27.10 3.33
C LEU A 73 15.96 28.18 2.41
N LYS A 74 15.67 27.82 1.17
CA LYS A 74 15.05 28.68 0.15
C LYS A 74 13.76 28.04 -0.34
N ASN A 75 12.74 28.86 -0.58
CA ASN A 75 11.50 28.42 -1.18
C ASN A 75 11.67 28.27 -2.69
N GLU A 76 11.30 27.11 -3.24
CA GLU A 76 11.40 26.86 -4.68
C GLU A 76 10.36 27.63 -5.50
N GLU A 77 9.25 28.04 -4.89
CA GLU A 77 8.19 28.80 -5.55
C GLU A 77 8.48 30.31 -5.64
N ASP A 78 9.63 30.76 -5.14
CA ASP A 78 10.00 32.17 -5.21
C ASP A 78 10.42 32.56 -6.63
N LYS A 79 9.95 33.73 -7.10
CA LYS A 79 10.19 34.22 -8.47
C LYS A 79 11.66 34.46 -8.80
N ASP A 80 12.50 34.68 -7.80
CA ASP A 80 13.95 34.92 -7.94
C ASP A 80 14.77 33.62 -7.88
N LEU A 81 14.12 32.45 -7.90
CA LEU A 81 14.81 31.16 -7.84
C LEU A 81 15.90 31.01 -8.94
N PRO A 82 15.65 31.34 -10.23
CA PRO A 82 16.68 31.20 -11.27
C PRO A 82 17.92 32.07 -11.01
N GLU A 83 17.74 33.34 -10.64
CA GLU A 83 18.85 34.24 -10.33
C GLU A 83 19.60 33.79 -9.06
N TYR A 84 18.86 33.30 -8.06
CA TYR A 84 19.44 32.75 -6.85
C TYR A 84 20.30 31.52 -7.16
N LEU A 85 19.80 30.55 -7.93
CA LEU A 85 20.51 29.34 -8.36
C LEU A 85 21.79 29.67 -9.12
N GLN A 86 21.72 30.56 -10.12
CA GLN A 86 22.90 30.98 -10.91
C GLN A 86 24.00 31.58 -10.03
N ARG A 87 23.61 32.39 -9.03
CA ARG A 87 24.53 32.99 -8.06
C ARG A 87 25.17 31.92 -7.17
N ILE A 88 24.36 31.08 -6.53
CA ILE A 88 24.89 30.10 -5.57
C ILE A 88 25.64 28.97 -6.26
N ALA A 89 25.35 28.64 -7.52
CA ALA A 89 26.10 27.65 -8.29
C ALA A 89 27.57 28.05 -8.51
N ASN A 90 27.86 29.35 -8.59
CA ASN A 90 29.21 29.88 -8.77
C ASN A 90 29.88 30.34 -7.46
N ASP A 91 29.12 30.47 -6.38
CA ASP A 91 29.61 30.93 -5.07
C ASP A 91 30.35 29.80 -4.33
N LYS A 92 31.67 29.94 -4.17
CA LYS A 92 32.53 28.96 -3.47
C LYS A 92 32.25 28.83 -1.97
N THR A 93 31.45 29.72 -1.38
CA THR A 93 31.04 29.60 0.02
C THR A 93 30.01 28.49 0.24
N TYR A 94 29.25 28.13 -0.78
CA TYR A 94 28.31 27.00 -0.75
C TYR A 94 29.02 25.73 -1.23
N ALA A 95 28.97 24.69 -0.38
CA ALA A 95 29.56 23.39 -0.68
C ALA A 95 28.68 22.56 -1.63
N ALA A 96 27.36 22.63 -1.46
CA ALA A 96 26.40 21.85 -2.23
C ALA A 96 25.02 22.54 -2.26
N ILE A 97 24.18 22.04 -3.17
CA ILE A 97 22.76 22.37 -3.29
C ILE A 97 21.97 21.06 -3.11
N ILE A 98 20.95 21.08 -2.26
CA ILE A 98 19.98 19.99 -2.10
C ILE A 98 18.61 20.48 -2.57
N GLY A 99 17.95 19.70 -3.41
CA GLY A 99 16.77 20.14 -4.16
C GLY A 99 17.18 20.97 -5.39
N PRO A 100 16.24 21.56 -6.16
CA PRO A 100 14.79 21.68 -5.90
C PRO A 100 14.00 20.37 -5.83
N TYR A 101 12.75 20.44 -5.34
CA TYR A 101 11.86 19.30 -5.22
C TYR A 101 11.18 18.97 -6.55
N SER A 102 10.69 19.98 -7.27
CA SER A 102 10.07 19.78 -8.58
C SER A 102 11.11 19.54 -9.67
N SER A 103 10.81 18.64 -10.61
CA SER A 103 11.70 18.35 -11.73
C SER A 103 11.95 19.57 -12.63
N LEU A 104 10.95 20.44 -12.79
CA LEU A 104 11.08 21.70 -13.54
C LEU A 104 12.14 22.61 -12.92
N ASN A 105 12.10 22.81 -11.61
CA ASN A 105 13.08 23.63 -10.91
C ASN A 105 14.44 22.91 -10.81
N ALA A 106 14.45 21.58 -10.76
CA ALA A 106 15.67 20.78 -10.79
C ALA A 106 16.45 20.99 -12.10
N GLU A 107 15.77 21.14 -13.24
CA GLU A 107 16.39 21.49 -14.52
C GLU A 107 17.12 22.84 -14.45
N VAL A 108 16.47 23.87 -13.90
CA VAL A 108 17.08 25.20 -13.71
C VAL A 108 18.33 25.11 -12.82
N ALA A 109 18.29 24.30 -11.76
CA ALA A 109 19.43 24.10 -10.88
C ALA A 109 20.58 23.33 -11.55
N ALA A 110 20.24 22.31 -12.34
CA ALA A 110 21.20 21.50 -13.09
C ALA A 110 21.95 22.33 -14.15
N ASP A 111 21.22 23.16 -14.90
CA ASP A 111 21.80 24.09 -15.88
C ASP A 111 22.70 25.13 -15.20
N ALA A 112 22.28 25.70 -14.07
CA ALA A 112 23.09 26.65 -13.31
C ALA A 112 24.41 26.05 -12.80
N CYS A 113 24.42 24.74 -12.48
CA CYS A 113 25.58 24.02 -11.96
C CYS A 113 26.49 23.42 -13.03
N GLU A 114 26.12 23.46 -14.31
CA GLU A 114 26.86 22.81 -15.40
C GLU A 114 28.31 23.32 -15.51
N GLU A 115 28.53 24.64 -15.43
CA GLU A 115 29.88 25.20 -15.54
C GLU A 115 30.74 24.93 -14.30
N SER A 116 30.14 24.96 -13.11
CA SER A 116 30.87 24.85 -11.84
C SER A 116 30.99 23.43 -11.32
N HIS A 117 30.26 22.47 -11.90
CA HIS A 117 30.08 21.09 -11.42
C HIS A 117 29.73 21.04 -9.92
N LYS A 118 28.96 22.02 -9.44
CA LYS A 118 28.55 22.07 -8.03
C LYS A 118 27.70 20.87 -7.69
N THR A 119 28.02 20.20 -6.59
CA THR A 119 27.26 19.05 -6.08
C THR A 119 25.79 19.42 -5.90
N LEU A 120 24.94 18.77 -6.69
CA LEU A 120 23.49 18.90 -6.71
C LEU A 120 22.88 17.55 -6.32
N ILE A 121 22.28 17.47 -5.14
CA ILE A 121 21.60 16.25 -4.67
C ILE A 121 20.09 16.50 -4.76
N LEU A 122 19.38 15.65 -5.50
CA LEU A 122 17.96 15.81 -5.77
C LEU A 122 17.17 14.76 -4.99
N PRO A 123 16.44 15.16 -3.93
CA PRO A 123 15.68 14.22 -3.12
C PRO A 123 14.59 13.49 -3.92
N LEU A 124 13.83 14.21 -4.77
CA LEU A 124 12.61 13.68 -5.35
C LEU A 124 12.30 14.16 -6.79
N ALA A 125 13.32 14.58 -7.56
CA ALA A 125 13.12 14.92 -8.96
C ALA A 125 12.98 13.64 -9.82
N THR A 126 11.74 13.23 -10.12
CA THR A 126 11.42 11.94 -10.74
C THR A 126 11.12 12.00 -12.24
N SER A 127 11.07 13.19 -12.86
CA SER A 127 10.77 13.28 -14.30
C SER A 127 11.78 12.50 -15.13
N THR A 128 11.26 11.63 -16.00
CA THR A 128 12.06 10.77 -16.88
C THR A 128 12.92 11.59 -17.82
N GLU A 129 12.38 12.66 -18.39
CA GLU A 129 13.10 13.50 -19.35
C GLU A 129 14.23 14.27 -18.66
N PHE A 130 14.00 14.78 -17.45
CA PHE A 130 15.05 15.39 -16.63
C PHE A 130 16.18 14.40 -16.34
N GLN A 131 15.88 13.23 -15.76
CA GLN A 131 16.90 12.25 -15.41
C GLN A 131 17.66 11.75 -16.64
N ARG A 132 16.98 11.61 -17.79
CA ARG A 132 17.60 11.24 -19.06
C ARG A 132 18.53 12.33 -19.59
N LYS A 133 18.13 13.60 -19.54
CA LYS A 133 18.93 14.75 -20.01
C LYS A 133 20.26 14.84 -19.25
N TYR A 134 20.23 14.60 -17.95
CA TYR A 134 21.39 14.76 -17.05
C TYR A 134 22.03 13.45 -16.60
N ALA A 135 21.66 12.31 -17.18
CA ALA A 135 22.19 11.00 -16.77
C ALA A 135 23.72 10.97 -16.77
N GLY A 136 24.40 11.68 -17.68
CA GLY A 136 25.86 11.72 -17.77
C GLY A 136 26.57 12.75 -16.88
N SER A 137 25.84 13.51 -16.07
CA SER A 137 26.40 14.60 -15.24
C SER A 137 27.01 14.05 -13.96
N ASP A 138 28.31 14.28 -13.75
CA ASP A 138 29.07 13.80 -12.58
C ASP A 138 28.82 14.59 -11.29
N TYR A 139 27.95 15.59 -11.34
CA TYR A 139 27.62 16.48 -10.23
C TYR A 139 26.17 16.36 -9.75
N ILE A 140 25.37 15.49 -10.37
CA ILE A 140 23.93 15.32 -10.08
C ILE A 140 23.69 13.94 -9.46
N TRP A 141 22.97 13.92 -8.33
CA TRP A 141 22.70 12.72 -7.55
C TRP A 141 21.19 12.61 -7.27
N ASN A 142 20.48 11.78 -8.03
CA ASN A 142 19.05 11.52 -7.86
C ASN A 142 18.82 10.42 -6.82
N LEU A 143 18.07 10.72 -5.77
CA LEU A 143 17.78 9.78 -4.68
C LEU A 143 16.46 9.02 -4.86
N ALA A 144 15.74 9.25 -5.96
CA ALA A 144 14.52 8.56 -6.34
C ALA A 144 14.58 8.06 -7.78
N GLN A 145 13.96 6.93 -8.05
CA GLN A 145 13.78 6.42 -9.41
C GLN A 145 12.83 7.31 -10.23
N SER A 146 12.96 7.24 -11.55
CA SER A 146 12.11 8.00 -12.48
C SER A 146 10.64 7.56 -12.44
N ASP A 147 9.75 8.40 -12.95
CA ASP A 147 8.32 8.12 -13.08
C ASP A 147 7.98 6.89 -13.94
N ILE A 148 8.92 6.39 -14.78
CA ILE A 148 8.80 5.07 -15.44
C ILE A 148 8.49 3.98 -14.40
N THR A 149 9.17 4.02 -13.27
CA THR A 149 9.01 3.06 -12.18
C THR A 149 7.67 3.25 -11.48
N GLN A 150 7.22 4.50 -11.31
CA GLN A 150 5.89 4.77 -10.76
C GLN A 150 4.79 4.20 -11.66
N CYS A 151 4.91 4.41 -12.97
CA CYS A 151 4.00 3.87 -13.97
C CYS A 151 3.98 2.34 -13.95
N GLU A 152 5.15 1.70 -13.89
CA GLU A 152 5.26 0.24 -13.78
C GLU A 152 4.56 -0.30 -12.54
N ILE A 153 4.82 0.29 -11.37
CA ILE A 153 4.22 -0.15 -10.10
C ILE A 153 2.69 0.01 -10.13
N LEU A 154 2.18 1.14 -10.64
CA LEU A 154 0.74 1.37 -10.74
C LEU A 154 0.08 0.39 -11.71
N LEU A 155 0.69 0.11 -12.86
CA LEU A 155 0.22 -0.90 -13.80
C LEU A 155 0.28 -2.32 -13.20
N MET A 156 1.33 -2.65 -12.44
CA MET A 156 1.42 -3.92 -11.71
C MET A 156 0.30 -4.05 -10.68
N GLN A 157 -0.06 -2.98 -9.98
CA GLN A 157 -1.21 -2.97 -9.07
C GLN A 157 -2.52 -3.20 -9.82
N MET A 158 -2.73 -2.52 -10.95
CA MET A 158 -3.90 -2.75 -11.82
C MET A 158 -3.97 -4.20 -12.34
N ALA A 159 -2.83 -4.77 -12.74
CA ALA A 159 -2.75 -6.16 -13.18
C ALA A 159 -3.00 -7.16 -12.04
N THR A 160 -2.53 -6.85 -10.84
CA THR A 160 -2.77 -7.67 -9.64
C THR A 160 -4.24 -7.60 -9.21
N SER A 161 -4.88 -6.45 -9.41
CA SER A 161 -6.32 -6.24 -9.25
C SER A 161 -7.15 -6.74 -10.45
N GLU A 162 -6.49 -7.36 -11.44
CA GLU A 162 -7.10 -7.95 -12.65
C GLU A 162 -8.01 -7.01 -13.44
N MET A 163 -7.60 -5.75 -13.55
CA MET A 163 -8.30 -4.78 -14.38
C MET A 163 -8.20 -5.21 -15.85
N SER A 164 -9.35 -5.48 -16.47
CA SER A 164 -9.41 -6.00 -17.85
C SER A 164 -8.93 -5.00 -18.91
N GLY A 165 -9.03 -3.71 -18.62
CA GLY A 165 -8.57 -2.63 -19.48
C GLY A 165 -8.06 -1.46 -18.64
N VAL A 166 -7.02 -0.80 -19.14
CA VAL A 166 -6.37 0.33 -18.49
C VAL A 166 -6.33 1.53 -19.42
N SER A 167 -6.56 2.71 -18.85
CA SER A 167 -6.49 3.99 -19.55
C SER A 167 -5.54 4.95 -18.84
N LEU A 168 -5.07 5.96 -19.56
CA LEU A 168 -4.24 7.04 -19.03
C LEU A 168 -4.91 8.40 -19.23
N LEU A 169 -4.90 9.24 -18.19
CA LEU A 169 -5.16 10.67 -18.28
C LEU A 169 -3.97 11.43 -17.71
N THR A 170 -3.28 12.21 -18.54
CA THR A 170 -2.07 12.93 -18.11
C THR A 170 -1.89 14.27 -18.80
N SER A 171 -1.06 15.13 -18.23
CA SER A 171 -0.75 16.48 -18.71
C SER A 171 0.20 16.48 -19.91
N ASN A 172 0.11 17.53 -20.73
CA ASN A 172 1.01 17.76 -21.87
C ASN A 172 2.26 18.56 -21.46
N ASP A 173 3.05 18.01 -20.53
CA ASP A 173 4.35 18.55 -20.10
C ASP A 173 5.35 17.41 -19.81
N ASP A 174 6.56 17.74 -19.36
CA ASP A 174 7.63 16.74 -19.15
C ASP A 174 7.32 15.72 -18.05
N TYR A 175 6.47 16.08 -17.07
CA TYR A 175 6.00 15.13 -16.07
C TYR A 175 5.00 14.16 -16.71
N GLY A 176 3.94 14.66 -17.35
CA GLY A 176 2.95 13.79 -17.99
C GLY A 176 3.49 12.97 -19.16
N LYS A 177 4.51 13.48 -19.86
CA LYS A 177 5.28 12.74 -20.87
C LYS A 177 5.97 11.50 -20.29
N SER A 178 6.39 11.57 -19.04
CA SER A 178 7.01 10.44 -18.34
C SER A 178 6.06 9.23 -18.21
N PHE A 179 4.76 9.46 -18.23
CA PHE A 179 3.73 8.41 -18.26
C PHE A 179 3.29 8.08 -19.69
N SER A 180 2.94 9.07 -20.50
CA SER A 180 2.37 8.85 -21.85
C SER A 180 3.32 8.14 -22.83
N ASP A 181 4.64 8.32 -22.70
CA ASP A 181 5.62 7.62 -23.55
C ASP A 181 5.79 6.14 -23.18
N TRP A 182 5.52 5.75 -21.93
CA TRP A 182 5.85 4.42 -21.39
C TRP A 182 4.64 3.56 -21.05
N PHE A 183 3.50 4.17 -20.72
CA PHE A 183 2.30 3.50 -20.22
C PHE A 183 1.83 2.38 -21.13
N ALA A 184 1.65 2.65 -22.43
CA ALA A 184 1.14 1.65 -23.36
C ALA A 184 2.08 0.44 -23.48
N TYR A 185 3.39 0.70 -23.54
CA TYR A 185 4.40 -0.35 -23.65
C TYR A 185 4.41 -1.23 -22.39
N GLN A 186 4.47 -0.61 -21.21
CA GLN A 186 4.48 -1.35 -19.93
C GLN A 186 3.18 -2.12 -19.70
N ALA A 187 2.02 -1.55 -20.04
CA ALA A 187 0.73 -2.21 -19.91
C ALA A 187 0.68 -3.49 -20.75
N VAL A 188 1.12 -3.41 -22.02
CA VAL A 188 1.16 -4.57 -22.92
C VAL A 188 2.13 -5.64 -22.41
N GLU A 189 3.31 -5.27 -21.90
CA GLU A 189 4.27 -6.22 -21.31
C GLU A 189 3.71 -6.93 -20.08
N LEU A 190 2.87 -6.24 -19.30
CA LEU A 190 2.16 -6.81 -18.14
C LEU A 190 0.90 -7.61 -18.54
N GLY A 191 0.55 -7.64 -19.83
CA GLY A 191 -0.61 -8.37 -20.35
C GLY A 191 -1.95 -7.66 -20.14
N LEU A 192 -1.94 -6.34 -19.96
CA LEU A 192 -3.12 -5.48 -19.84
C LEU A 192 -3.55 -4.94 -21.20
N ASP A 193 -4.86 -4.81 -21.43
CA ASP A 193 -5.41 -4.15 -22.61
C ASP A 193 -5.41 -2.63 -22.41
N VAL A 194 -4.80 -1.89 -23.33
CA VAL A 194 -4.79 -0.41 -23.31
C VAL A 194 -6.04 0.09 -24.03
N ASP A 195 -6.96 0.70 -23.30
CA ASP A 195 -8.20 1.22 -23.85
C ASP A 195 -8.01 2.61 -24.48
N ASP A 196 -7.50 3.58 -23.72
CA ASP A 196 -7.29 4.94 -24.23
C ASP A 196 -6.21 5.72 -23.47
N ILE A 197 -5.64 6.71 -24.14
CA ILE A 197 -4.64 7.64 -23.58
C ILE A 197 -5.07 9.06 -23.92
N VAL A 198 -5.48 9.81 -22.90
CA VAL A 198 -5.92 11.20 -23.02
C VAL A 198 -4.85 12.12 -22.44
N ILE A 199 -4.38 13.06 -23.27
CA ILE A 199 -3.39 14.06 -22.89
C ILE A 199 -4.04 15.45 -22.90
N TYR A 200 -4.05 16.15 -21.75
CA TYR A 200 -4.65 17.47 -21.61
C TYR A 200 -3.61 18.60 -21.52
N ARG A 201 -3.93 19.77 -22.09
CA ARG A 201 -3.07 20.97 -22.06
C ARG A 201 -3.52 22.04 -21.08
N ASN A 202 -4.77 21.99 -20.65
CA ASN A 202 -5.40 23.01 -19.82
C ASN A 202 -6.59 22.41 -19.06
N SER A 203 -7.14 23.19 -18.13
CA SER A 203 -8.24 22.75 -17.26
C SER A 203 -9.54 22.40 -18.00
N ASP A 204 -9.78 22.95 -19.20
CA ASP A 204 -10.98 22.61 -19.97
C ASP A 204 -10.81 21.27 -20.70
N GLU A 205 -9.65 21.03 -21.32
CA GLU A 205 -9.28 19.71 -21.87
C GLU A 205 -9.26 18.63 -20.78
N LEU A 206 -8.83 18.95 -19.56
CA LEU A 206 -8.86 18.02 -18.43
C LEU A 206 -10.31 17.61 -18.09
N LYS A 207 -11.23 18.57 -18.00
CA LYS A 207 -12.66 18.27 -17.75
C LYS A 207 -13.28 17.44 -18.87
N GLU A 208 -12.93 17.74 -20.13
CA GLU A 208 -13.35 16.95 -21.27
C GLU A 208 -12.83 15.51 -21.19
N GLY A 209 -11.56 15.33 -20.79
CA GLY A 209 -10.96 14.02 -20.54
C GLY A 209 -11.68 13.25 -19.43
N VAL A 210 -12.04 13.90 -18.32
CA VAL A 210 -12.86 13.26 -17.28
C VAL A 210 -14.22 12.84 -17.84
N ARG A 211 -14.91 13.68 -18.60
CA ARG A 211 -16.21 13.32 -19.19
C ARG A 211 -16.12 12.18 -20.20
N HIS A 212 -15.01 12.08 -20.93
CA HIS A 212 -14.75 10.98 -21.88
C HIS A 212 -14.79 9.61 -21.20
N PHE A 213 -14.17 9.48 -20.02
CA PHE A 213 -14.14 8.23 -19.27
C PHE A 213 -15.47 7.87 -18.57
N ASN A 214 -16.47 8.75 -18.58
CA ASN A 214 -17.79 8.50 -18.00
C ASN A 214 -18.73 7.79 -18.98
N SER A 215 -18.38 6.55 -19.37
CA SER A 215 -19.20 5.72 -20.28
C SER A 215 -19.15 4.24 -19.91
N GLU A 216 -20.19 3.48 -20.29
CA GLU A 216 -20.27 2.03 -20.02
C GLU A 216 -19.07 1.23 -20.56
N HIS A 217 -18.36 1.77 -21.56
CA HIS A 217 -17.15 1.14 -22.10
C HIS A 217 -16.00 1.04 -21.07
N PHE A 218 -15.95 1.96 -20.11
CA PHE A 218 -14.91 2.03 -19.07
C PHE A 218 -15.35 1.44 -17.73
N GLN A 219 -16.56 0.86 -17.67
CA GLN A 219 -17.05 0.23 -16.46
C GLN A 219 -16.16 -0.97 -16.08
N TYR A 220 -15.83 -1.09 -14.79
CA TYR A 220 -14.99 -2.16 -14.23
C TYR A 220 -13.54 -2.22 -14.77
N LYS A 221 -13.03 -1.08 -15.23
CA LYS A 221 -11.65 -0.89 -15.72
C LYS A 221 -10.89 0.09 -14.83
N ALA A 222 -9.62 0.35 -15.13
CA ALA A 222 -8.79 1.29 -14.37
C ALA A 222 -8.33 2.50 -15.19
N LEU A 223 -8.21 3.64 -14.52
CA LEU A 223 -7.66 4.87 -15.07
C LEU A 223 -6.44 5.28 -14.24
N LEU A 224 -5.28 5.35 -14.89
CA LEU A 224 -4.13 6.06 -14.36
C LEU A 224 -4.32 7.56 -14.55
N PHE A 225 -4.42 8.32 -13.47
CA PHE A 225 -4.41 9.76 -13.51
C PHE A 225 -3.06 10.29 -13.01
N ALA A 226 -2.31 10.91 -13.90
CA ALA A 226 -0.99 11.49 -13.60
C ALA A 226 -1.02 13.02 -13.81
N PRO A 227 -1.46 13.81 -12.80
CA PRO A 227 -1.43 15.26 -12.87
C PRO A 227 -0.04 15.81 -12.58
N SER A 228 0.34 16.92 -13.22
CA SER A 228 1.63 17.58 -12.94
C SER A 228 1.62 18.47 -11.71
N ASN A 229 0.45 18.87 -11.23
CA ASN A 229 0.32 19.74 -10.07
C ASN A 229 -1.00 19.50 -9.33
N ILE A 230 -1.06 20.00 -8.10
CA ILE A 230 -2.20 19.88 -7.19
C ILE A 230 -3.46 20.57 -7.75
N SER A 231 -3.31 21.65 -8.53
CA SER A 231 -4.46 22.37 -9.09
C SER A 231 -5.20 21.53 -10.13
N ASP A 232 -4.49 20.79 -10.96
CA ASP A 232 -5.08 19.86 -11.92
C ASP A 232 -5.83 18.73 -11.20
N PHE A 233 -5.30 18.21 -10.10
CA PHE A 233 -6.01 17.24 -9.28
C PHE A 233 -7.34 17.80 -8.75
N LEU A 234 -7.36 19.04 -8.25
CA LEU A 234 -8.60 19.68 -7.77
C LEU A 234 -9.63 19.91 -8.90
N VAL A 235 -9.17 20.21 -10.12
CA VAL A 235 -10.05 20.31 -11.29
C VAL A 235 -10.63 18.94 -11.65
N PHE A 236 -9.79 17.90 -11.66
CA PHE A 236 -10.24 16.53 -11.86
C PHE A 236 -11.30 16.14 -10.82
N ASP A 237 -11.03 16.35 -9.54
CA ASP A 237 -11.93 15.99 -8.44
C ASP A 237 -13.29 16.68 -8.51
N SER A 238 -13.28 17.98 -8.85
CA SER A 238 -14.50 18.75 -9.06
C SER A 238 -15.34 18.18 -10.21
N GLU A 239 -14.73 17.76 -11.31
CA GLU A 239 -15.45 17.20 -12.46
C GLU A 239 -15.88 15.76 -12.18
N TYR A 240 -15.02 14.95 -11.56
CA TYR A 240 -15.31 13.57 -11.14
C TYR A 240 -16.47 13.47 -10.15
N SER A 241 -16.70 14.51 -9.35
CA SER A 241 -17.89 14.61 -8.50
C SER A 241 -19.21 14.68 -9.27
N THR A 242 -19.17 15.06 -10.55
CA THR A 242 -20.37 15.24 -11.40
C THR A 242 -20.69 14.04 -12.29
N VAL A 243 -19.75 13.10 -12.45
CA VAL A 243 -19.90 11.94 -13.34
C VAL A 243 -20.63 10.78 -12.67
N ASN A 244 -21.09 9.82 -13.48
CA ASN A 244 -21.72 8.60 -12.97
C ASN A 244 -20.63 7.60 -12.55
N LYS A 245 -20.27 7.61 -11.27
CA LYS A 245 -19.25 6.72 -10.68
C LYS A 245 -19.46 5.23 -10.95
N LYS A 246 -20.67 4.79 -11.31
CA LYS A 246 -20.95 3.38 -11.62
C LYS A 246 -20.33 2.89 -12.93
N VAL A 247 -20.11 3.81 -13.87
CA VAL A 247 -19.54 3.51 -15.19
C VAL A 247 -18.16 4.13 -15.36
N PHE A 248 -17.67 4.85 -14.34
CA PHE A 248 -16.34 5.45 -14.35
C PHE A 248 -15.30 4.41 -13.90
N PRO A 249 -14.12 4.36 -14.54
CA PRO A 249 -13.05 3.43 -14.15
C PRO A 249 -12.50 3.73 -12.75
N LEU A 250 -11.95 2.73 -12.07
CA LEU A 250 -11.27 2.92 -10.79
C LEU A 250 -10.02 3.81 -11.00
N VAL A 251 -9.89 4.87 -10.20
CA VAL A 251 -8.85 5.89 -10.41
C VAL A 251 -7.63 5.59 -9.54
N TYR A 252 -6.50 5.39 -10.22
CA TYR A 252 -5.17 5.25 -9.66
C TYR A 252 -4.36 6.50 -9.93
N CYS A 253 -3.73 7.07 -8.92
CA CYS A 253 -3.07 8.36 -9.02
C CYS A 253 -1.56 8.25 -8.86
N SER A 254 -0.82 9.07 -9.61
CA SER A 254 0.60 9.32 -9.37
C SER A 254 0.83 10.10 -8.07
N ASP A 255 2.10 10.24 -7.68
CA ASP A 255 2.52 10.81 -6.40
C ASP A 255 2.10 12.27 -6.16
N VAL A 256 1.86 13.05 -7.21
CA VAL A 256 1.35 14.43 -7.10
C VAL A 256 0.01 14.48 -6.36
N ALA A 257 -0.80 13.42 -6.44
CA ALA A 257 -2.06 13.31 -5.73
C ALA A 257 -1.91 13.02 -4.23
N HIS A 258 -0.72 12.68 -3.72
CA HIS A 258 -0.48 12.48 -2.29
C HIS A 258 0.07 13.75 -1.63
N SER A 259 -0.84 14.64 -1.26
CA SER A 259 -0.47 15.92 -0.65
C SER A 259 -1.31 16.29 0.58
N LYS A 260 -0.63 16.83 1.61
CA LYS A 260 -1.27 17.46 2.79
C LYS A 260 -2.17 18.64 2.42
N ASP A 261 -1.96 19.25 1.26
CA ASP A 261 -2.82 20.32 0.77
C ASP A 261 -4.18 19.85 0.26
N LEU A 262 -4.30 18.56 -0.08
CA LEU A 262 -5.53 17.89 -0.52
C LEU A 262 -6.31 17.25 0.65
N ALA A 263 -5.61 16.82 1.71
CA ALA A 263 -6.24 16.25 2.90
C ALA A 263 -7.31 17.19 3.48
N GLY A 264 -8.49 16.63 3.74
CA GLY A 264 -9.67 17.33 4.26
C GLY A 264 -10.41 18.21 3.25
N LYS A 265 -9.96 18.30 1.98
CA LYS A 265 -10.62 19.06 0.91
C LYS A 265 -11.30 18.20 -0.15
N VAL A 266 -10.97 16.92 -0.18
CA VAL A 266 -11.39 15.96 -1.19
C VAL A 266 -12.21 14.87 -0.51
N GLU A 267 -13.44 14.67 -0.96
CA GLU A 267 -14.37 13.68 -0.39
C GLU A 267 -14.46 12.40 -1.23
N ASN A 268 -14.05 12.46 -2.50
CA ASN A 268 -14.04 11.31 -3.38
C ASN A 268 -12.97 10.28 -2.99
N PHE A 269 -13.22 9.03 -3.35
CA PHE A 269 -12.29 7.93 -3.17
C PHE A 269 -11.24 7.92 -4.29
N TYR A 270 -9.97 7.84 -3.91
CA TYR A 270 -8.84 7.67 -4.83
C TYR A 270 -7.84 6.67 -4.28
N GLU A 271 -7.17 5.93 -5.16
CA GLU A 271 -6.03 5.08 -4.85
C GLU A 271 -4.79 5.64 -5.56
N GLY A 272 -3.59 5.41 -5.04
CA GLY A 272 -2.36 5.88 -5.69
C GLY A 272 -1.10 5.48 -4.96
N ILE A 273 0.06 5.81 -5.53
CA ILE A 273 1.35 5.56 -4.89
C ILE A 273 2.09 6.87 -4.65
N SER A 274 3.09 6.85 -3.77
CA SER A 274 4.00 7.97 -3.59
C SER A 274 5.34 7.48 -3.03
N PRO A 275 6.47 8.12 -3.39
CA PRO A 275 7.76 7.79 -2.81
C PRO A 275 7.73 7.88 -1.27
N SER A 276 8.34 6.90 -0.61
CA SER A 276 8.34 6.77 0.84
C SER A 276 9.68 6.29 1.39
N ALA A 277 9.81 6.24 2.71
CA ALA A 277 10.91 5.56 3.36
C ALA A 277 10.78 4.04 3.16
N ASP A 278 11.92 3.34 3.19
CA ASP A 278 11.91 1.89 3.30
C ASP A 278 11.30 1.51 4.66
N PRO A 279 10.20 0.74 4.71
CA PRO A 279 9.57 0.38 5.98
C PRO A 279 10.50 -0.40 6.91
N THR A 280 11.49 -1.13 6.36
CA THR A 280 12.47 -1.88 7.15
C THR A 280 13.50 -0.97 7.84
N SER A 281 13.64 0.28 7.40
CA SER A 281 14.51 1.27 8.05
C SER A 281 14.01 1.69 9.44
N GLY A 282 12.73 1.47 9.74
CA GLY A 282 12.07 1.95 10.96
C GLY A 282 11.85 3.47 11.01
N PHE A 283 12.20 4.21 9.95
CA PHE A 283 12.11 5.67 9.90
C PHE A 283 10.68 6.16 10.09
N ILE A 284 9.69 5.52 9.46
CA ILE A 284 8.27 5.90 9.52
C ILE A 284 7.75 5.90 10.97
N ASN A 285 8.11 4.87 11.73
CA ASN A 285 7.72 4.74 13.13
C ASN A 285 8.45 5.76 14.02
N ALA A 286 9.76 5.96 13.79
CA ALA A 286 10.52 6.98 14.50
C ALA A 286 9.99 8.39 14.22
N TYR A 287 9.57 8.64 12.98
CA TYR A 287 8.97 9.88 12.53
C TYR A 287 7.65 10.14 13.25
N ARG A 288 6.75 9.14 13.26
CA ARG A 288 5.47 9.17 13.99
C ARG A 288 5.68 9.41 15.48
N ALA A 289 6.63 8.71 16.12
CA ALA A 289 6.93 8.90 17.53
C ALA A 289 7.51 10.30 17.84
N LYS A 290 8.29 10.88 16.93
CA LYS A 290 8.96 12.17 17.13
C LYS A 290 8.05 13.37 16.85
N PHE A 291 7.22 13.27 15.81
CA PHE A 291 6.43 14.40 15.29
C PHE A 291 4.91 14.21 15.38
N ASN A 292 4.45 13.05 15.83
CA ASN A 292 3.03 12.68 15.90
C ASN A 292 2.31 12.76 14.55
N GLU A 293 3.04 12.50 13.46
CA GLU A 293 2.57 12.54 12.07
C GLU A 293 3.29 11.48 11.24
N LEU A 294 2.74 11.13 10.08
CA LEU A 294 3.48 10.36 9.06
C LEU A 294 4.35 11.29 8.19
N PRO A 295 5.51 10.82 7.70
CA PRO A 295 6.32 11.58 6.75
C PRO A 295 5.56 11.72 5.43
N VAL A 296 5.67 12.89 4.78
CA VAL A 296 5.16 13.08 3.42
C VAL A 296 6.19 12.67 2.37
N ALA A 297 5.74 12.51 1.11
CA ALA A 297 6.61 12.22 -0.01
C ALA A 297 7.80 13.19 -0.05
N GLY A 298 9.01 12.64 -0.19
CA GLY A 298 10.26 13.40 -0.19
C GLY A 298 10.90 13.68 1.17
N GLU A 299 10.21 13.56 2.32
CA GLU A 299 10.86 13.83 3.62
C GLU A 299 11.96 12.79 3.94
N ALA A 300 11.71 11.51 3.66
CA ALA A 300 12.71 10.47 3.80
C ALA A 300 13.92 10.70 2.87
N HIS A 301 13.66 11.11 1.64
CA HIS A 301 14.70 11.39 0.65
C HIS A 301 15.53 12.62 1.02
N LEU A 302 14.90 13.66 1.58
CA LEU A 302 15.59 14.85 2.08
C LEU A 302 16.48 14.51 3.29
N PHE A 303 16.00 13.64 4.18
CA PHE A 303 16.81 13.12 5.29
C PHE A 303 18.06 12.40 4.78
N ASP A 304 17.89 11.56 3.75
CA ASP A 304 19.00 10.85 3.11
C ASP A 304 19.94 11.76 2.34
N ALA A 305 19.45 12.79 1.64
CA ALA A 305 20.29 13.78 0.97
C ALA A 305 21.25 14.46 1.93
N ILE A 306 20.77 14.85 3.12
CA ILE A 306 21.58 15.48 4.16
C ILE A 306 22.55 14.46 4.76
N SER A 307 22.11 13.22 4.99
CA SER A 307 22.94 12.16 5.56
C SER A 307 24.09 11.77 4.62
N LEU A 308 23.79 11.55 3.34
CA LEU A 308 24.77 11.27 2.29
C LEU A 308 25.78 12.40 2.16
N LEU A 309 25.31 13.66 2.12
CA LEU A 309 26.19 14.83 2.11
C LEU A 309 27.06 14.89 3.37
N GLY A 310 26.51 14.57 4.55
CA GLY A 310 27.25 14.51 5.80
C GLY A 310 28.40 13.49 5.76
N TYR A 311 28.15 12.28 5.27
CA TYR A 311 29.20 11.29 5.07
C TYR A 311 30.27 11.79 4.09
N ALA A 312 29.84 12.37 2.96
CA ALA A 312 30.75 12.90 1.95
C ALA A 312 31.63 14.01 2.52
N LEU A 313 31.05 14.96 3.26
CA LEU A 313 31.77 16.07 3.90
C LEU A 313 32.75 15.62 4.99
N ALA A 314 32.46 14.53 5.69
CA ALA A 314 33.37 13.97 6.69
C ALA A 314 34.55 13.22 6.05
N ALA A 315 34.30 12.53 4.92
CA ALA A 315 35.33 11.90 4.11
C ALA A 315 36.08 12.91 3.20
N TYR A 316 35.58 14.14 3.11
CA TYR A 316 36.08 15.21 2.25
C TYR A 316 37.48 15.66 2.65
N GLY A 317 38.49 15.10 1.98
CA GLY A 317 39.91 15.46 2.11
C GLY A 317 40.37 16.41 0.99
N ASP A 318 41.35 15.97 0.21
CA ASP A 318 41.89 16.69 -0.97
C ASP A 318 41.09 16.43 -2.27
N THR A 319 40.07 15.58 -2.21
CA THR A 319 39.18 15.21 -3.33
C THR A 319 38.02 16.20 -3.49
N ASN A 320 37.41 16.25 -4.68
CA ASN A 320 36.16 16.99 -4.86
C ASN A 320 34.96 16.24 -4.21
N LEU A 321 33.86 16.95 -4.01
CA LEU A 321 32.76 16.46 -3.17
C LEU A 321 31.96 15.36 -3.89
N ASN A 322 31.81 15.49 -5.21
CA ASN A 322 31.18 14.49 -6.05
C ASN A 322 31.95 13.15 -6.04
N GLU A 323 33.28 13.18 -6.13
CA GLU A 323 34.10 11.96 -6.01
C GLU A 323 33.98 11.32 -4.62
N SER A 324 33.77 12.13 -3.58
CA SER A 324 33.54 11.62 -2.22
C SER A 324 32.18 10.91 -2.12
N ILE A 325 31.12 11.50 -2.69
CA ILE A 325 29.80 10.85 -2.80
C ILE A 325 29.91 9.55 -3.61
N LYS A 326 30.58 9.61 -4.77
CA LYS A 326 30.84 8.45 -5.64
C LYS A 326 31.53 7.31 -4.90
N SER A 327 32.53 7.61 -4.07
CA SER A 327 33.22 6.60 -3.26
C SER A 327 32.31 5.98 -2.20
N ILE A 328 31.40 6.77 -1.62
CA ILE A 328 30.46 6.29 -0.59
C ILE A 328 29.44 5.34 -1.20
N VAL A 329 28.80 5.73 -2.31
CA VAL A 329 27.74 4.92 -2.95
C VAL A 329 28.29 3.66 -3.65
N ASN A 330 29.60 3.62 -3.89
CA ASN A 330 30.32 2.43 -4.39
C ASN A 330 30.87 1.53 -3.28
N GLY A 331 30.67 1.87 -2.00
CA GLY A 331 31.08 1.03 -0.88
C GLY A 331 30.36 -0.33 -0.92
N ARG A 332 31.10 -1.42 -0.72
CA ARG A 332 30.56 -2.79 -0.75
C ARG A 332 31.01 -3.66 0.43
N ASP A 333 31.73 -3.09 1.40
CA ASP A 333 32.03 -3.83 2.62
C ASP A 333 30.74 -4.09 3.38
N THR A 334 30.55 -5.31 3.87
CA THR A 334 29.36 -5.70 4.64
C THR A 334 29.03 -4.67 5.72
N TRP A 335 27.78 -4.21 5.68
CA TRP A 335 27.26 -3.21 6.58
C TRP A 335 25.80 -3.55 6.93
N ASN A 336 25.52 -3.80 8.20
CA ASN A 336 24.19 -4.18 8.68
C ASN A 336 23.84 -3.33 9.90
N ARG A 337 23.77 -2.02 9.69
CA ARG A 337 23.58 -0.99 10.71
C ARG A 337 22.61 0.08 10.19
N SER A 338 21.99 0.82 11.11
CA SER A 338 20.89 1.75 10.79
C SER A 338 21.35 3.18 10.46
N TRP A 339 20.38 4.08 10.25
CA TRP A 339 20.55 5.53 10.08
C TRP A 339 20.62 6.30 11.41
N MET A 340 20.55 5.62 12.56
CA MET A 340 20.58 6.25 13.87
C MET A 340 21.98 6.81 14.21
N PRO A 341 22.10 7.84 15.07
CA PRO A 341 23.37 8.55 15.30
C PRO A 341 24.56 7.64 15.66
N ILE A 342 24.33 6.61 16.49
CA ILE A 342 25.38 5.66 16.90
C ILE A 342 25.93 4.89 15.70
N ASP A 343 25.05 4.46 14.80
CA ASP A 343 25.41 3.69 13.61
C ASP A 343 26.02 4.58 12.53
N MET A 344 25.51 5.80 12.37
CA MET A 344 26.16 6.83 11.55
C MET A 344 27.60 7.10 12.04
N GLY A 345 27.82 7.17 13.36
CA GLY A 345 29.16 7.35 13.92
C GLY A 345 30.11 6.19 13.64
N ALA A 346 29.59 4.96 13.65
CA ALA A 346 30.35 3.79 13.22
C ALA A 346 30.70 3.86 11.73
N ALA A 347 29.77 4.30 10.88
CA ALA A 347 30.01 4.49 9.44
C ALA A 347 31.11 5.53 9.20
N LEU A 348 31.02 6.68 9.87
CA LEU A 348 32.03 7.75 9.80
C LEU A 348 33.41 7.25 10.23
N THR A 349 33.48 6.51 11.35
CA THR A 349 34.75 5.93 11.82
C THR A 349 35.36 4.98 10.78
N LYS A 350 34.53 4.16 10.13
CA LYS A 350 34.97 3.23 9.08
C LYS A 350 35.43 3.97 7.83
N LEU A 351 34.70 4.98 7.38
CA LEU A 351 35.09 5.83 6.25
C LEU A 351 36.42 6.54 6.52
N LEU A 352 36.58 7.15 7.70
CA LEU A 352 37.79 7.86 8.11
C LEU A 352 39.02 6.95 8.27
N SER A 353 38.81 5.64 8.46
CA SER A 353 39.88 4.64 8.51
C SER A 353 40.17 4.00 7.14
N GLY A 354 39.55 4.49 6.06
CA GLY A 354 39.76 4.02 4.68
C GLY A 354 38.89 2.82 4.29
N GLY A 355 37.90 2.44 5.09
CA GLY A 355 36.92 1.42 4.73
C GLY A 355 35.88 1.93 3.73
N SER A 356 35.17 1.02 3.08
CA SER A 356 34.16 1.32 2.05
C SER A 356 32.85 0.60 2.36
N PRO A 357 32.14 0.97 3.46
CA PRO A 357 30.90 0.34 3.88
C PRO A 357 29.79 0.49 2.84
N ASP A 358 28.99 -0.57 2.68
CA ASP A 358 27.76 -0.60 1.88
C ASP A 358 26.62 0.13 2.63
N LEU A 359 26.65 1.47 2.60
CA LEU A 359 25.74 2.29 3.40
C LEU A 359 24.32 2.28 2.83
N LYS A 360 23.34 2.28 3.75
CA LYS A 360 21.91 2.38 3.47
C LYS A 360 21.32 3.56 4.24
N GLY A 361 20.41 4.27 3.59
CA GLY A 361 19.66 5.38 4.17
C GLY A 361 18.31 4.95 4.73
N VAL A 362 17.46 5.93 5.00
CA VAL A 362 16.06 5.71 5.41
C VAL A 362 15.18 5.32 4.22
N THR A 363 15.55 5.67 2.98
CA THR A 363 14.85 5.24 1.75
C THR A 363 15.28 3.87 1.27
N GLY A 364 16.27 3.25 1.93
CA GLY A 364 16.76 1.91 1.64
C GLY A 364 18.18 1.94 1.08
N ASP A 365 18.41 1.06 0.10
CA ASP A 365 19.73 0.83 -0.50
C ASP A 365 20.17 1.97 -1.43
N TRP A 366 21.33 2.57 -1.17
CA TRP A 366 21.93 3.59 -2.03
C TRP A 366 22.79 2.99 -3.14
N THR A 367 22.24 1.98 -3.84
CA THR A 367 22.88 1.44 -5.05
C THR A 367 22.51 2.31 -6.24
N PHE A 368 23.51 2.99 -6.82
CA PHE A 368 23.35 3.81 -8.02
C PHE A 368 23.64 3.02 -9.30
N ASP A 369 23.14 3.52 -10.44
CA ASP A 369 23.44 2.95 -11.74
C ASP A 369 24.96 2.93 -12.02
N GLN A 370 25.49 1.80 -12.50
CA GLN A 370 26.94 1.64 -12.68
C GLN A 370 27.50 2.48 -13.82
N LYS A 371 26.66 2.86 -14.80
CA LYS A 371 27.13 3.48 -16.03
C LYS A 371 27.48 4.95 -15.81
N TYR A 372 26.63 5.68 -15.10
CA TYR A 372 26.77 7.11 -14.90
C TYR A 372 26.69 7.55 -13.44
N HIS A 373 26.21 6.69 -12.53
CA HIS A 373 26.06 6.99 -11.10
C HIS A 373 25.14 8.18 -10.81
N SER A 374 24.15 8.41 -11.67
CA SER A 374 23.26 9.56 -11.58
C SER A 374 22.01 9.27 -10.73
N SER A 375 21.51 8.03 -10.75
CA SER A 375 20.25 7.68 -10.07
C SER A 375 20.35 6.38 -9.29
N VAL A 376 19.64 6.32 -8.16
CA VAL A 376 19.42 5.08 -7.40
C VAL A 376 18.63 4.05 -8.23
N LEU A 377 18.91 2.77 -8.00
CA LEU A 377 18.25 1.65 -8.69
C LEU A 377 16.99 1.15 -7.98
N ASN A 378 16.79 1.52 -6.72
CA ASN A 378 15.66 1.07 -5.91
C ASN A 378 14.99 2.25 -5.22
N SER A 379 13.68 2.20 -5.10
CA SER A 379 12.88 3.18 -4.36
C SER A 379 11.71 2.48 -3.68
N SER A 380 11.39 2.92 -2.48
CA SER A 380 10.20 2.46 -1.75
C SER A 380 9.03 3.40 -2.02
N TYR A 381 7.85 2.83 -2.19
CA TYR A 381 6.62 3.58 -2.45
C TYR A 381 5.55 3.19 -1.45
N ALA A 382 4.88 4.16 -0.85
CA ALA A 382 3.67 3.92 -0.08
C ALA A 382 2.48 3.85 -1.04
N HIS A 383 1.72 2.77 -0.99
CA HIS A 383 0.42 2.63 -1.65
C HIS A 383 -0.64 3.17 -0.70
N TRP A 384 -1.38 4.18 -1.14
CA TRP A 384 -2.35 4.90 -0.32
C TRP A 384 -3.73 4.94 -0.95
N VAL A 385 -4.73 5.11 -0.09
CA VAL A 385 -6.10 5.48 -0.46
C VAL A 385 -6.48 6.79 0.22
N LEU A 386 -7.16 7.66 -0.52
CA LEU A 386 -7.74 8.90 -0.03
C LEU A 386 -9.25 8.72 0.07
N GLN A 387 -9.78 8.78 1.27
CA GLN A 387 -11.22 8.61 1.53
C GLN A 387 -11.63 9.46 2.72
N ASN A 388 -12.81 10.09 2.63
CA ASN A 388 -13.34 10.98 3.67
C ASN A 388 -12.34 12.07 4.09
N GLY A 389 -11.53 12.56 3.13
CA GLY A 389 -10.50 13.57 3.36
C GLY A 389 -9.24 13.09 4.09
N ALA A 390 -9.06 11.79 4.33
CA ALA A 390 -7.88 11.24 5.00
C ALA A 390 -7.14 10.24 4.09
N TYR A 391 -5.81 10.28 4.13
CA TYR A 391 -4.97 9.26 3.50
C TYR A 391 -4.76 8.09 4.47
N ASN A 392 -4.97 6.88 3.96
CA ASN A 392 -4.61 5.64 4.64
C ASN A 392 -3.58 4.89 3.79
N ILE A 393 -2.52 4.40 4.41
CA ILE A 393 -1.49 3.61 3.72
C ILE A 393 -1.91 2.14 3.77
N LEU A 394 -2.05 1.51 2.61
CA LEU A 394 -2.41 0.10 2.47
C LEU A 394 -1.18 -0.82 2.61
N GLU A 395 -0.12 -0.49 1.87
CA GLU A 395 1.12 -1.28 1.80
C GLU A 395 2.31 -0.42 1.35
N TYR A 396 3.51 -1.02 1.34
CA TYR A 396 4.75 -0.40 0.86
C TYR A 396 5.41 -1.27 -0.20
N LEU A 397 5.55 -0.74 -1.40
CA LEU A 397 6.06 -1.42 -2.59
C LEU A 397 7.54 -1.09 -2.78
N SER A 398 8.34 -2.08 -3.21
CA SER A 398 9.77 -1.94 -3.51
C SER A 398 10.10 -2.58 -4.86
N THR A 399 11.14 -2.08 -5.51
CA THR A 399 11.64 -2.49 -6.82
C THR A 399 12.89 -3.39 -6.76
N ASP A 400 13.37 -3.72 -5.55
CA ASP A 400 14.62 -4.44 -5.32
C ASP A 400 14.65 -5.92 -5.77
N GLY A 401 13.61 -6.40 -6.45
CA GLY A 401 13.53 -7.75 -7.01
C GLY A 401 13.44 -8.86 -5.96
N GLY A 402 13.49 -8.55 -4.67
CA GLY A 402 12.96 -9.43 -3.65
C GLY A 402 11.46 -9.51 -3.89
N GLY A 403 10.91 -10.69 -4.20
CA GLY A 403 9.48 -10.91 -4.47
C GLY A 403 8.55 -10.67 -3.27
N ARG A 404 8.79 -9.59 -2.53
CA ARG A 404 8.09 -9.10 -1.36
C ARG A 404 7.87 -7.60 -1.58
N THR A 405 6.79 -7.29 -2.29
CA THR A 405 6.12 -5.98 -2.25
C THR A 405 5.47 -5.69 -0.89
N THR A 406 5.73 -6.52 0.12
CA THR A 406 5.34 -6.33 1.52
C THR A 406 6.36 -7.04 2.40
N SER A 407 7.01 -6.30 3.31
CA SER A 407 7.89 -6.91 4.30
C SER A 407 7.06 -7.82 5.21
N SER A 408 7.44 -9.10 5.35
CA SER A 408 6.77 -10.06 6.25
C SER A 408 6.79 -9.61 7.72
N LEU A 409 7.75 -8.77 8.11
CA LEU A 409 7.81 -8.15 9.43
C LEU A 409 6.71 -7.09 9.61
N GLN A 410 6.35 -6.42 8.52
CA GLN A 410 5.36 -5.35 8.48
C GLN A 410 3.93 -5.90 8.30
N THR A 411 3.73 -6.95 7.50
CA THR A 411 2.47 -7.72 7.52
C THR A 411 2.10 -8.03 8.96
N TRP A 412 3.04 -8.57 9.75
CA TRP A 412 2.81 -8.84 11.18
C TRP A 412 2.54 -7.57 12.02
N GLN A 413 3.25 -6.46 11.79
CA GLN A 413 3.14 -5.25 12.62
C GLN A 413 1.93 -4.35 12.28
N THR A 414 1.65 -4.13 11.00
CA THR A 414 0.44 -3.44 10.52
C THR A 414 -0.81 -4.25 10.88
N GLN A 415 -0.79 -5.58 10.69
CA GLN A 415 -1.87 -6.46 11.16
C GLN A 415 -2.06 -6.35 12.68
N THR A 416 -1.00 -6.18 13.48
CA THR A 416 -1.13 -5.99 14.94
C THR A 416 -1.79 -4.65 15.31
N GLU A 417 -1.58 -3.57 14.54
CA GLU A 417 -2.28 -2.29 14.74
C GLU A 417 -3.76 -2.34 14.31
N HIS A 418 -4.09 -3.17 13.32
CA HIS A 418 -5.45 -3.30 12.77
C HIS A 418 -6.26 -4.48 13.31
N TYR A 419 -5.70 -5.31 14.20
CA TYR A 419 -6.45 -6.40 14.82
C TYR A 419 -7.61 -5.86 15.64
N GLN A 420 -8.82 -6.23 15.21
CA GLN A 420 -10.01 -6.01 15.98
C GLN A 420 -9.90 -6.74 17.30
N GLN A 421 -10.06 -5.99 18.38
CA GLN A 421 -10.16 -6.52 19.72
C GLN A 421 -11.63 -6.87 19.99
N PHE A 422 -11.86 -8.05 20.55
CA PHE A 422 -13.20 -8.51 20.90
C PHE A 422 -13.37 -8.50 22.42
N ASN A 423 -14.52 -8.03 22.89
CA ASN A 423 -14.82 -8.01 24.32
C ASN A 423 -15.14 -9.43 24.81
N GLN A 424 -14.20 -10.04 25.54
CA GLN A 424 -14.40 -11.38 26.14
C GLN A 424 -15.60 -11.46 27.10
N TYR A 425 -16.00 -10.33 27.69
CA TYR A 425 -17.11 -10.22 28.63
C TYR A 425 -18.42 -9.79 27.98
N GLN A 426 -18.48 -9.69 26.64
CA GLN A 426 -19.73 -9.44 25.94
C GLN A 426 -20.73 -10.56 26.28
N GLU A 427 -21.94 -10.19 26.67
CA GLU A 427 -23.01 -11.17 26.89
C GLU A 427 -23.36 -11.84 25.57
N ASP A 428 -23.53 -13.16 25.61
CA ASP A 428 -23.95 -13.90 24.43
C ASP A 428 -25.44 -13.73 24.18
N ILE A 429 -25.85 -13.74 22.92
CA ILE A 429 -27.26 -13.70 22.57
C ILE A 429 -27.82 -15.11 22.77
N SER A 430 -28.92 -15.23 23.52
CA SER A 430 -29.62 -16.49 23.67
C SER A 430 -30.35 -16.85 22.37
N TYR A 431 -29.70 -17.68 21.56
CA TYR A 431 -30.33 -18.29 20.39
C TYR A 431 -31.11 -19.53 20.81
N GLY A 432 -32.21 -19.81 20.10
CA GLY A 432 -32.99 -21.05 20.28
C GLY A 432 -32.17 -22.32 19.99
N GLU A 433 -32.81 -23.48 20.08
CA GLU A 433 -32.19 -24.76 19.72
C GLU A 433 -31.69 -24.73 18.25
N HIS A 434 -30.51 -25.29 18.00
CA HIS A 434 -29.98 -25.48 16.65
C HIS A 434 -30.47 -26.81 16.08
N GLN A 435 -31.14 -26.77 14.92
CA GLN A 435 -31.78 -27.95 14.32
C GLN A 435 -31.24 -28.31 12.92
N GLY A 436 -30.58 -27.40 12.24
CA GLY A 436 -30.10 -27.63 10.88
C GLY A 436 -29.19 -26.50 10.37
N ASN A 437 -28.61 -26.74 9.20
CA ASN A 437 -27.70 -25.83 8.53
C ASN A 437 -28.06 -25.72 7.05
N TRP A 438 -28.00 -24.50 6.51
CA TRP A 438 -28.19 -24.19 5.10
C TRP A 438 -27.01 -23.36 4.60
N ALA A 439 -26.68 -23.50 3.32
CA ALA A 439 -25.62 -22.73 2.67
C ALA A 439 -26.10 -22.08 1.37
N VAL A 440 -25.59 -20.88 1.11
CA VAL A 440 -25.67 -20.24 -0.20
C VAL A 440 -24.26 -19.83 -0.61
N VAL A 441 -23.79 -20.35 -1.74
CA VAL A 441 -22.42 -20.17 -2.23
C VAL A 441 -22.48 -19.48 -3.58
N ILE A 442 -21.82 -18.33 -3.72
CA ILE A 442 -21.98 -17.43 -4.87
C ILE A 442 -20.61 -17.04 -5.42
N GLY A 443 -20.34 -17.42 -6.67
CA GLY A 443 -19.20 -16.91 -7.44
C GLY A 443 -19.70 -15.94 -8.52
N THR A 444 -19.34 -14.66 -8.41
CA THR A 444 -19.99 -13.60 -9.20
C THR A 444 -19.25 -13.15 -10.46
N SER A 445 -18.37 -13.98 -11.02
CA SER A 445 -17.68 -13.70 -12.28
C SER A 445 -17.98 -14.72 -13.36
N ASP A 446 -18.03 -14.24 -14.60
CA ASP A 446 -18.49 -14.95 -15.80
C ASP A 446 -17.44 -14.99 -16.93
N THR A 447 -16.21 -14.54 -16.68
CA THR A 447 -15.12 -14.48 -17.67
C THR A 447 -13.92 -15.36 -17.27
N TRP A 448 -13.17 -15.84 -18.28
CA TRP A 448 -12.00 -16.70 -18.06
C TRP A 448 -10.90 -16.05 -17.22
N ALA A 449 -10.62 -14.76 -17.44
CA ALA A 449 -9.63 -14.03 -16.65
C ALA A 449 -9.95 -14.07 -15.14
N ASN A 450 -11.24 -14.15 -14.80
CA ASN A 450 -11.75 -14.19 -13.42
C ASN A 450 -12.07 -15.60 -12.93
N TYR A 451 -11.37 -16.60 -13.46
CA TYR A 451 -11.51 -18.01 -13.13
C TYR A 451 -11.61 -18.29 -11.62
N ARG A 452 -10.76 -17.62 -10.81
CA ARG A 452 -10.64 -17.87 -9.37
C ARG A 452 -11.95 -17.72 -8.61
N HIS A 453 -12.84 -16.80 -9.00
CA HIS A 453 -14.06 -16.54 -8.24
C HIS A 453 -15.04 -17.73 -8.31
N GLN A 454 -15.12 -18.39 -9.46
CA GLN A 454 -15.89 -19.63 -9.60
C GLN A 454 -15.16 -20.80 -8.93
N ALA A 455 -13.82 -20.87 -9.05
CA ALA A 455 -13.02 -21.91 -8.40
C ALA A 455 -13.10 -21.86 -6.85
N ASP A 456 -13.06 -20.66 -6.27
CA ASP A 456 -13.20 -20.41 -4.83
C ASP A 456 -14.61 -20.76 -4.33
N ALA A 457 -15.66 -20.42 -5.10
CA ALA A 457 -17.03 -20.86 -4.81
C ALA A 457 -17.14 -22.40 -4.81
N MET A 458 -16.57 -23.08 -5.81
CA MET A 458 -16.51 -24.54 -5.83
C MET A 458 -15.69 -25.10 -4.67
N ALA A 459 -14.58 -24.46 -4.29
CA ALA A 459 -13.78 -24.89 -3.15
C ALA A 459 -14.56 -24.79 -1.83
N MET A 460 -15.34 -23.73 -1.64
CA MET A 460 -16.24 -23.60 -0.50
C MET A 460 -17.36 -24.66 -0.52
N TYR A 461 -17.92 -24.95 -1.69
CA TYR A 461 -18.86 -26.07 -1.85
C TYR A 461 -18.24 -27.39 -1.38
N GLN A 462 -17.00 -27.69 -1.78
CA GLN A 462 -16.29 -28.90 -1.33
C GLN A 462 -16.05 -28.91 0.19
N ILE A 463 -15.72 -27.77 0.80
CA ILE A 463 -15.59 -27.65 2.27
C ILE A 463 -16.91 -28.02 2.94
N LEU A 464 -18.03 -27.47 2.47
CA LEU A 464 -19.36 -27.75 3.02
C LEU A 464 -19.72 -29.24 2.90
N LYS A 465 -19.47 -29.86 1.74
CA LYS A 465 -19.68 -31.31 1.53
C LYS A 465 -18.86 -32.15 2.51
N ARG A 466 -17.57 -31.82 2.70
CA ARG A 466 -16.70 -32.52 3.67
C ARG A 466 -17.21 -32.41 5.12
N HIS A 467 -17.95 -31.36 5.42
CA HIS A 467 -18.53 -31.08 6.73
C HIS A 467 -20.05 -31.37 6.83
N GLY A 468 -20.53 -32.34 6.04
CA GLY A 468 -21.83 -32.98 6.25
C GLY A 468 -23.04 -32.21 5.69
N TYR A 469 -22.81 -31.31 4.73
CA TYR A 469 -23.88 -30.76 3.91
C TYR A 469 -24.22 -31.70 2.74
N GLU A 470 -25.51 -31.89 2.51
CA GLU A 470 -26.03 -32.54 1.32
C GLU A 470 -26.31 -31.49 0.23
N ASP A 471 -26.40 -31.92 -1.03
CA ASP A 471 -26.55 -31.00 -2.17
C ASP A 471 -27.83 -30.19 -2.06
N ASP A 472 -28.90 -30.76 -1.50
CA ASP A 472 -30.18 -30.09 -1.27
C ASP A 472 -30.16 -29.06 -0.12
N HIS A 473 -29.06 -28.95 0.63
CA HIS A 473 -28.84 -27.94 1.67
C HIS A 473 -27.80 -26.88 1.27
N ILE A 474 -27.28 -26.93 0.04
CA ILE A 474 -26.36 -25.95 -0.52
C ILE A 474 -26.99 -25.40 -1.80
N ILE A 475 -27.26 -24.09 -1.85
CA ILE A 475 -27.60 -23.43 -3.12
C ILE A 475 -26.31 -22.86 -3.73
N LEU A 476 -25.84 -23.44 -4.83
CA LEU A 476 -24.65 -22.97 -5.55
C LEU A 476 -25.02 -22.13 -6.78
N ILE A 477 -24.50 -20.91 -6.82
CA ILE A 477 -24.70 -19.93 -7.89
C ILE A 477 -23.35 -19.57 -8.50
N ILE A 478 -23.08 -20.06 -9.71
CA ILE A 478 -21.88 -19.76 -10.49
C ILE A 478 -22.23 -19.78 -11.98
N GLU A 479 -21.46 -19.12 -12.85
CA GLU A 479 -21.75 -19.17 -14.30
C GLU A 479 -21.52 -20.56 -14.91
N ASP A 480 -20.64 -21.36 -14.29
CA ASP A 480 -20.26 -22.72 -14.70
C ASP A 480 -19.75 -22.78 -16.15
N ASN A 481 -18.79 -21.91 -16.47
CA ASN A 481 -18.23 -21.80 -17.81
C ASN A 481 -16.70 -21.97 -17.87
N ILE A 482 -16.04 -22.30 -16.76
CA ILE A 482 -14.57 -22.40 -16.67
C ILE A 482 -14.02 -23.83 -16.83
N ALA A 483 -14.77 -24.86 -16.42
CA ALA A 483 -14.26 -26.24 -16.41
C ALA A 483 -13.94 -26.76 -17.82
N TYR A 484 -14.74 -26.37 -18.82
CA TYR A 484 -14.57 -26.76 -20.23
C TYR A 484 -14.30 -25.56 -21.15
N ALA A 485 -13.81 -24.45 -20.60
CA ALA A 485 -13.43 -23.29 -21.40
C ALA A 485 -12.33 -23.69 -22.40
N PRO A 486 -12.32 -23.14 -23.63
CA PRO A 486 -11.26 -23.43 -24.62
C PRO A 486 -9.84 -23.12 -24.12
N ASN A 487 -9.73 -22.17 -23.19
CA ASN A 487 -8.49 -21.73 -22.58
C ASN A 487 -8.04 -22.63 -21.41
N ASN A 488 -8.92 -23.52 -20.93
CA ASN A 488 -8.58 -24.47 -19.88
C ASN A 488 -7.79 -25.64 -20.48
N ILE A 489 -6.49 -25.69 -20.18
CA ILE A 489 -5.60 -26.75 -20.65
C ILE A 489 -5.87 -28.10 -19.96
N TYR A 490 -6.71 -28.12 -18.93
CA TYR A 490 -7.19 -29.31 -18.21
C TYR A 490 -8.73 -29.42 -18.31
N PRO A 491 -9.30 -29.87 -19.45
CA PRO A 491 -10.75 -29.95 -19.62
C PRO A 491 -11.44 -30.79 -18.54
N GLY A 492 -12.50 -30.23 -17.94
CA GLY A 492 -13.26 -30.83 -16.85
C GLY A 492 -12.60 -30.73 -15.47
N VAL A 493 -11.48 -30.00 -15.38
CA VAL A 493 -10.72 -29.82 -14.13
C VAL A 493 -10.69 -28.34 -13.76
N VAL A 494 -11.10 -28.06 -12.52
CA VAL A 494 -10.93 -26.75 -11.87
C VAL A 494 -10.12 -26.96 -10.61
N LYS A 495 -9.04 -26.21 -10.46
CA LYS A 495 -8.15 -26.19 -9.29
C LYS A 495 -8.03 -24.79 -8.71
N ILE A 496 -7.73 -24.74 -7.42
CA ILE A 496 -7.39 -23.51 -6.66
C ILE A 496 -5.88 -23.37 -6.37
N LYS A 497 -5.09 -24.39 -6.73
CA LYS A 497 -3.63 -24.38 -6.70
C LYS A 497 -3.08 -25.37 -7.76
N PRO A 498 -1.86 -25.18 -8.29
CA PRO A 498 -1.37 -25.95 -9.44
C PRO A 498 -1.38 -27.48 -9.24
N ASP A 499 -1.01 -27.92 -8.04
CA ASP A 499 -0.98 -29.33 -7.58
C ASP A 499 -2.24 -29.75 -6.79
N GLY A 500 -3.29 -28.93 -6.85
CA GLY A 500 -4.53 -29.12 -6.12
C GLY A 500 -5.47 -30.15 -6.72
N GLU A 501 -6.42 -30.59 -5.89
CA GLU A 501 -7.53 -31.45 -6.31
C GLU A 501 -8.48 -30.72 -7.26
N ASN A 502 -9.28 -31.50 -8.01
CA ASN A 502 -10.32 -30.98 -8.85
C ASN A 502 -11.54 -30.56 -8.01
N VAL A 503 -11.71 -29.26 -7.75
CA VAL A 503 -12.82 -28.72 -6.97
C VAL A 503 -14.16 -28.75 -7.73
N TYR A 504 -14.14 -28.99 -9.05
CA TYR A 504 -15.35 -29.15 -9.87
C TYR A 504 -16.00 -30.53 -9.76
N LYS A 505 -15.31 -31.50 -9.17
CA LYS A 505 -15.81 -32.87 -9.10
C LYS A 505 -17.10 -32.96 -8.28
N ASP A 506 -18.12 -33.59 -8.86
CA ASP A 506 -19.43 -33.84 -8.24
C ASP A 506 -20.14 -32.56 -7.75
N VAL A 507 -19.84 -31.41 -8.36
CA VAL A 507 -20.50 -30.13 -8.06
C VAL A 507 -21.89 -30.07 -8.68
N VAL A 508 -22.91 -29.74 -7.88
CA VAL A 508 -24.26 -29.45 -8.35
C VAL A 508 -24.47 -27.94 -8.39
N VAL A 509 -24.65 -27.38 -9.58
CA VAL A 509 -24.94 -25.95 -9.78
C VAL A 509 -26.45 -25.75 -9.87
N ASP A 510 -27.02 -24.98 -8.95
CA ASP A 510 -28.47 -24.71 -8.93
C ASP A 510 -28.86 -23.64 -9.93
N TYR A 511 -28.05 -22.59 -10.04
CA TYR A 511 -28.33 -21.46 -10.92
C TYR A 511 -27.06 -20.97 -11.60
N LYS A 512 -27.18 -20.70 -12.89
CA LYS A 512 -26.19 -19.87 -13.59
C LYS A 512 -26.34 -18.43 -13.15
N LEU A 513 -25.21 -17.77 -12.90
CA LEU A 513 -25.18 -16.38 -12.45
C LEU A 513 -25.95 -15.45 -13.42
N SER A 514 -25.86 -15.69 -14.72
CA SER A 514 -26.54 -14.95 -15.77
C SER A 514 -28.07 -15.14 -15.81
N ASP A 515 -28.58 -16.28 -15.34
CA ASP A 515 -30.02 -16.64 -15.38
C ASP A 515 -30.84 -15.96 -14.28
N ILE A 516 -30.18 -15.50 -13.22
CA ILE A 516 -30.81 -14.89 -12.05
C ILE A 516 -30.25 -13.50 -11.72
N ASN A 517 -31.00 -12.73 -10.94
CA ASN A 517 -30.61 -11.39 -10.49
C ASN A 517 -30.76 -11.26 -8.97
N ILE A 518 -30.54 -10.05 -8.44
CA ILE A 518 -30.58 -9.80 -6.98
C ILE A 518 -31.99 -9.97 -6.40
N ASP A 519 -33.05 -9.69 -7.17
CA ASP A 519 -34.42 -9.94 -6.74
C ASP A 519 -34.72 -11.45 -6.70
N ASP A 520 -34.21 -12.22 -7.67
CA ASP A 520 -34.29 -13.68 -7.62
C ASP A 520 -33.50 -14.24 -6.41
N LEU A 521 -32.30 -13.70 -6.14
CA LEU A 521 -31.51 -14.06 -4.98
C LEU A 521 -32.26 -13.79 -3.66
N LYS A 522 -32.99 -12.66 -3.60
CA LYS A 522 -33.89 -12.37 -2.48
C LYS A 522 -34.94 -13.47 -2.31
N GLU A 523 -35.60 -13.89 -3.38
CA GLU A 523 -36.62 -14.96 -3.31
C GLU A 523 -36.01 -16.31 -2.89
N ILE A 524 -34.79 -16.63 -3.33
CA ILE A 524 -34.01 -17.79 -2.87
C ILE A 524 -33.83 -17.73 -1.35
N PHE A 525 -33.33 -16.61 -0.82
CA PHE A 525 -33.12 -16.40 0.62
C PHE A 525 -34.42 -16.42 1.44
N LEU A 526 -35.54 -15.98 0.87
CA LEU A 526 -36.84 -16.03 1.53
C LEU A 526 -37.50 -17.43 1.46
N GLY A 527 -36.96 -18.36 0.67
CA GLY A 527 -37.53 -19.69 0.49
C GLY A 527 -38.78 -19.70 -0.39
N ASN A 528 -38.90 -18.74 -1.31
CA ASN A 528 -40.05 -18.59 -2.18
C ASN A 528 -39.82 -19.32 -3.52
N SER A 529 -40.16 -20.61 -3.55
CA SER A 529 -39.99 -21.41 -4.78
C SER A 529 -40.96 -20.97 -5.88
N SER A 530 -40.50 -21.00 -7.13
CA SER A 530 -41.32 -20.77 -8.33
C SER A 530 -40.88 -21.66 -9.48
N THR A 531 -41.58 -21.62 -10.62
CA THR A 531 -41.15 -22.34 -11.83
C THR A 531 -39.76 -21.89 -12.31
N LYS A 532 -39.38 -20.62 -12.06
CA LYS A 532 -38.05 -20.09 -12.39
C LYS A 532 -37.02 -20.44 -11.31
N LEU A 533 -37.44 -20.49 -10.05
CA LEU A 533 -36.59 -20.73 -8.88
C LEU A 533 -37.06 -22.00 -8.15
N PRO A 534 -36.85 -23.20 -8.73
CA PRO A 534 -37.31 -24.44 -8.11
C PRO A 534 -36.54 -24.78 -6.83
N ASN A 535 -35.26 -24.37 -6.74
CA ASN A 535 -34.36 -24.64 -5.62
C ASN A 535 -34.19 -23.37 -4.78
N VAL A 536 -34.64 -23.40 -3.53
CA VAL A 536 -34.55 -22.27 -2.59
C VAL A 536 -34.20 -22.79 -1.21
N ILE A 537 -33.64 -21.94 -0.34
CA ILE A 537 -33.37 -22.40 1.03
C ILE A 537 -34.69 -22.61 1.78
N GLN A 538 -34.79 -23.70 2.54
CA GLN A 538 -35.95 -23.98 3.40
C GLN A 538 -35.62 -23.80 4.88
N SER A 539 -34.71 -22.86 5.17
CA SER A 539 -34.28 -22.55 6.53
C SER A 539 -35.38 -21.85 7.35
N GLY A 540 -35.39 -22.15 8.65
CA GLY A 540 -36.28 -21.57 9.63
C GLY A 540 -35.55 -21.01 10.85
N ARG A 541 -36.33 -20.73 11.90
CA ARG A 541 -35.87 -20.00 13.10
C ARG A 541 -34.81 -20.71 13.93
N ASN A 542 -34.59 -22.00 13.67
CA ASN A 542 -33.68 -22.90 14.38
C ASN A 542 -32.49 -23.32 13.51
N ASP A 543 -32.42 -22.86 12.26
CA ASP A 543 -31.37 -23.24 11.31
C ASP A 543 -30.31 -22.16 11.19
N ASN A 544 -29.05 -22.55 11.13
CA ASN A 544 -27.97 -21.63 10.82
C ASN A 544 -27.76 -21.53 9.30
N LEU A 545 -27.34 -20.36 8.84
CA LEU A 545 -27.09 -20.07 7.44
C LEU A 545 -25.64 -19.64 7.25
N ILE A 546 -24.91 -20.28 6.34
CA ILE A 546 -23.62 -19.78 5.87
C ILE A 546 -23.76 -19.24 4.44
N VAL A 547 -23.29 -18.02 4.22
CA VAL A 547 -23.26 -17.40 2.90
C VAL A 547 -21.82 -17.15 2.53
N PHE A 548 -21.36 -17.77 1.45
CA PHE A 548 -20.06 -17.47 0.87
C PHE A 548 -20.27 -16.69 -0.42
N TRP A 549 -19.59 -15.56 -0.53
CA TRP A 549 -19.65 -14.69 -1.70
C TRP A 549 -18.23 -14.37 -2.15
N CYS A 550 -17.90 -14.69 -3.41
CA CYS A 550 -16.60 -14.42 -3.99
C CYS A 550 -16.72 -13.72 -5.35
N GLY A 551 -15.97 -12.63 -5.54
CA GLY A 551 -16.03 -11.86 -6.78
C GLY A 551 -15.37 -10.49 -6.71
N HIS A 552 -15.59 -9.70 -7.76
CA HIS A 552 -15.18 -8.28 -7.78
C HIS A 552 -16.06 -7.44 -6.86
N GLY A 553 -15.47 -6.38 -6.32
CA GLY A 553 -16.17 -5.42 -5.48
C GLY A 553 -15.66 -3.99 -5.68
N TYR A 554 -16.53 -3.04 -5.33
CA TYR A 554 -16.33 -1.60 -5.37
C TYR A 554 -16.94 -1.02 -4.10
N PRO A 555 -16.60 0.23 -3.72
CA PRO A 555 -17.23 0.84 -2.55
C PRO A 555 -18.78 0.75 -2.59
N ASN A 556 -19.36 0.07 -1.58
CA ASN A 556 -20.80 -0.20 -1.39
C ASN A 556 -21.46 -1.13 -2.44
N MET A 557 -20.66 -1.87 -3.22
CA MET A 557 -21.11 -2.60 -4.41
C MET A 557 -20.32 -3.91 -4.60
N LEU A 558 -21.03 -5.01 -4.87
CA LEU A 558 -20.44 -6.28 -5.32
C LEU A 558 -20.86 -6.55 -6.76
N ALA A 559 -19.92 -6.88 -7.63
CA ALA A 559 -20.25 -7.22 -9.01
C ALA A 559 -21.15 -8.47 -9.07
N TRP A 560 -22.06 -8.51 -10.04
CA TRP A 560 -22.92 -9.65 -10.36
C TRP A 560 -22.77 -9.97 -11.85
N GLY A 561 -21.75 -10.76 -12.17
CA GLY A 561 -21.27 -10.94 -13.54
C GLY A 561 -20.70 -9.65 -14.10
N SER A 562 -20.55 -9.60 -15.41
CA SER A 562 -19.97 -8.44 -16.09
C SER A 562 -20.89 -7.21 -16.17
N LEU A 563 -22.20 -7.36 -15.88
CA LEU A 563 -23.20 -6.34 -16.23
C LEU A 563 -24.13 -5.89 -15.09
N ARG A 564 -24.09 -6.53 -13.92
CA ARG A 564 -25.01 -6.22 -12.82
C ARG A 564 -24.25 -6.03 -11.51
N THR A 565 -24.95 -5.56 -10.48
CA THR A 565 -24.34 -5.27 -9.17
C THR A 565 -25.33 -5.54 -8.04
N ALA A 566 -24.83 -6.07 -6.92
CA ALA A 566 -25.51 -6.11 -5.63
C ALA A 566 -25.03 -4.94 -4.76
N TYR A 567 -25.94 -4.14 -4.23
CA TYR A 567 -25.59 -3.05 -3.33
C TYR A 567 -25.70 -3.48 -1.86
N GLY A 568 -24.89 -2.87 -0.98
CA GLY A 568 -24.94 -3.16 0.46
C GLY A 568 -26.33 -2.97 1.08
N TRP A 569 -27.09 -1.97 0.63
CA TRP A 569 -28.47 -1.75 1.09
C TRP A 569 -29.44 -2.86 0.65
N GLN A 570 -29.22 -3.52 -0.49
CA GLN A 570 -30.05 -4.65 -0.93
C GLN A 570 -29.78 -5.87 -0.05
N VAL A 571 -28.51 -6.17 0.23
CA VAL A 571 -28.11 -7.25 1.15
C VAL A 571 -28.72 -7.02 2.54
N ARG A 572 -28.63 -5.80 3.06
CA ARG A 572 -29.27 -5.41 4.33
C ARG A 572 -30.77 -5.66 4.32
N ASN A 573 -31.47 -5.28 3.24
CA ASN A 573 -32.92 -5.44 3.14
C ASN A 573 -33.33 -6.91 3.09
N ILE A 574 -32.63 -7.74 2.30
CA ILE A 574 -32.86 -9.19 2.26
C ILE A 574 -32.75 -9.77 3.66
N LEU A 575 -31.69 -9.46 4.40
CA LEU A 575 -31.49 -9.99 5.75
C LEU A 575 -32.53 -9.50 6.76
N LYS A 576 -32.97 -8.23 6.67
CA LYS A 576 -34.07 -7.72 7.50
C LYS A 576 -35.37 -8.48 7.23
N GLU A 577 -35.68 -8.76 5.97
CA GLU A 577 -36.87 -9.52 5.60
C GLU A 577 -36.77 -10.98 6.05
N MET A 578 -35.62 -11.63 5.85
CA MET A 578 -35.34 -12.97 6.39
C MET A 578 -35.53 -13.02 7.90
N LYS A 579 -35.01 -12.02 8.63
CA LYS A 579 -35.15 -11.97 10.09
C LYS A 579 -36.60 -11.78 10.52
N ALA A 580 -37.34 -10.90 9.84
CA ALA A 580 -38.76 -10.67 10.09
C ALA A 580 -39.60 -11.95 9.86
N GLN A 581 -39.21 -12.76 8.87
CA GLN A 581 -39.85 -14.04 8.56
C GLN A 581 -39.25 -15.24 9.32
N GLN A 582 -38.33 -14.99 10.27
CA GLN A 582 -37.63 -16.00 11.06
C GLN A 582 -36.96 -17.10 10.21
N LYS A 583 -36.31 -16.72 9.10
CA LYS A 583 -35.67 -17.63 8.15
C LYS A 583 -34.27 -18.10 8.55
N TYR A 584 -33.73 -17.60 9.68
CA TYR A 584 -32.48 -18.10 10.24
C TYR A 584 -32.40 -17.85 11.75
N ARG A 585 -31.65 -18.72 12.42
CA ARG A 585 -31.21 -18.59 13.81
C ARG A 585 -29.98 -17.68 13.87
N LYS A 586 -28.88 -18.11 13.26
CA LYS A 586 -27.62 -17.38 13.04
C LYS A 586 -27.27 -17.38 11.55
N ALA A 587 -26.69 -16.31 11.05
CA ALA A 587 -26.18 -16.21 9.69
C ALA A 587 -24.71 -15.76 9.71
N LEU A 588 -23.84 -16.47 8.99
CA LEU A 588 -22.44 -16.11 8.81
C LEU A 588 -22.18 -15.80 7.34
N PHE A 589 -21.79 -14.57 7.04
CA PHE A 589 -21.38 -14.11 5.73
C PHE A 589 -19.87 -14.10 5.66
N VAL A 590 -19.32 -14.85 4.70
CA VAL A 590 -17.90 -14.88 4.36
C VAL A 590 -17.78 -14.27 2.97
N ILE A 591 -17.27 -13.05 2.88
CA ILE A 591 -17.25 -12.27 1.63
C ILE A 591 -15.81 -12.01 1.20
N ASP A 592 -15.41 -12.63 0.09
CA ASP A 592 -14.12 -12.42 -0.57
C ASP A 592 -14.29 -11.54 -1.81
N ALA A 593 -14.20 -10.22 -1.59
CA ALA A 593 -14.27 -9.22 -2.65
C ALA A 593 -13.56 -7.92 -2.22
N CYS A 594 -13.15 -7.13 -3.21
CA CYS A 594 -12.60 -5.80 -2.98
C CYS A 594 -13.62 -4.89 -2.28
N TYR A 595 -13.17 -4.08 -1.31
CA TYR A 595 -14.03 -3.17 -0.53
C TYR A 595 -15.23 -3.87 0.15
N ALA A 596 -15.18 -5.19 0.36
CA ALA A 596 -16.27 -5.97 0.94
C ALA A 596 -16.71 -5.49 2.33
N GLY A 597 -15.81 -4.81 3.06
CA GLY A 597 -16.13 -4.18 4.33
C GLY A 597 -17.31 -3.22 4.25
N THR A 598 -17.50 -2.51 3.12
CA THR A 598 -18.65 -1.61 2.91
C THR A 598 -20.00 -2.33 2.96
N ILE A 599 -20.05 -3.61 2.58
CA ILE A 599 -21.26 -4.45 2.69
C ILE A 599 -21.52 -4.83 4.15
N GLY A 600 -20.45 -5.15 4.90
CA GLY A 600 -20.50 -5.39 6.34
C GLY A 600 -21.02 -4.18 7.11
N GLU A 601 -20.50 -2.97 6.80
CA GLU A 601 -20.97 -1.69 7.36
C GLU A 601 -22.44 -1.45 7.05
N ALA A 602 -22.86 -1.67 5.80
CA ALA A 602 -24.25 -1.53 5.39
C ALA A 602 -25.19 -2.48 6.17
N CYS A 603 -24.69 -3.60 6.71
CA CYS A 603 -25.49 -4.59 7.43
C CYS A 603 -25.42 -4.47 8.97
N VAL A 604 -24.70 -3.47 9.51
CA VAL A 604 -24.67 -3.22 10.97
C VAL A 604 -26.07 -2.97 11.52
N GLY A 605 -26.40 -3.65 12.62
CA GLY A 605 -27.70 -3.59 13.30
C GLY A 605 -28.69 -4.69 12.89
N VAL A 606 -28.28 -5.65 12.05
CA VAL A 606 -29.14 -6.79 11.68
C VAL A 606 -28.96 -7.93 12.70
N PRO A 607 -30.00 -8.37 13.43
CA PRO A 607 -29.83 -9.36 14.49
C PRO A 607 -29.45 -10.76 13.98
N GLY A 608 -28.44 -11.35 14.61
CA GLY A 608 -27.98 -12.71 14.37
C GLY A 608 -27.24 -12.93 13.04
N ALA A 609 -26.75 -11.86 12.40
CA ALA A 609 -25.89 -11.95 11.22
C ALA A 609 -24.47 -11.48 11.55
N LEU A 610 -23.44 -12.22 11.17
CA LEU A 610 -22.04 -11.81 11.27
C LEU A 610 -21.43 -11.77 9.88
N PHE A 611 -20.54 -10.80 9.64
CA PHE A 611 -19.81 -10.69 8.38
C PHE A 611 -18.33 -10.79 8.68
N ILE A 612 -17.63 -11.65 7.95
CA ILE A 612 -16.17 -11.70 7.88
C ILE A 612 -15.80 -11.45 6.42
N THR A 613 -14.97 -10.46 6.19
CA THR A 613 -14.67 -9.93 4.85
C THR A 613 -13.17 -10.02 4.57
N ALA A 614 -12.80 -10.21 3.29
CA ALA A 614 -11.40 -10.31 2.86
C ALA A 614 -10.62 -8.99 2.92
N ALA A 615 -11.34 -7.87 2.89
CA ALA A 615 -10.79 -6.52 2.92
C ALA A 615 -11.70 -5.62 3.76
N ASN A 616 -11.12 -4.59 4.37
CA ASN A 616 -11.90 -3.55 5.05
C ASN A 616 -12.69 -2.69 4.03
N ALA A 617 -13.35 -1.63 4.50
CA ALA A 617 -14.20 -0.79 3.64
C ALA A 617 -13.42 0.07 2.64
N ASP A 618 -12.12 0.23 2.87
CA ASP A 618 -11.30 1.28 2.28
C ASP A 618 -10.21 0.71 1.34
N GLU A 619 -10.17 -0.61 1.13
CA GLU A 619 -9.12 -1.26 0.34
C GLU A 619 -9.64 -2.44 -0.52
N PRO A 620 -8.92 -2.79 -1.60
CA PRO A 620 -9.20 -3.99 -2.37
C PRO A 620 -8.70 -5.27 -1.68
N SER A 621 -9.30 -6.42 -2.03
CA SER A 621 -8.78 -7.76 -1.68
C SER A 621 -7.78 -8.23 -2.75
N LYS A 622 -6.99 -9.26 -2.45
CA LYS A 622 -5.90 -9.71 -3.33
C LYS A 622 -6.08 -11.17 -3.79
N ALA A 623 -5.85 -11.37 -5.09
CA ALA A 623 -5.74 -12.69 -5.70
C ALA A 623 -4.47 -13.41 -5.24
N ASP A 624 -4.44 -14.74 -5.35
CA ASP A 624 -3.29 -15.54 -4.98
C ASP A 624 -3.19 -16.84 -5.83
N MET A 625 -2.01 -17.48 -5.87
CA MET A 625 -1.68 -18.65 -6.70
C MET A 625 -1.93 -18.43 -8.19
N LYS A 626 -0.96 -17.81 -8.85
CA LYS A 626 -0.95 -17.67 -10.31
C LYS A 626 -0.55 -18.98 -10.98
N ASP A 627 -1.33 -19.45 -11.94
CA ASP A 627 -0.95 -20.53 -12.82
C ASP A 627 -0.11 -19.97 -13.99
N PRO A 628 1.16 -20.38 -14.14
CA PRO A 628 2.03 -19.82 -15.17
C PRO A 628 1.67 -20.28 -16.59
N GLU A 629 1.03 -21.44 -16.75
CA GLU A 629 0.69 -22.01 -18.05
C GLU A 629 -0.59 -21.36 -18.60
N MET A 630 -1.63 -21.28 -17.78
CA MET A 630 -2.91 -20.67 -18.12
C MET A 630 -2.90 -19.13 -17.97
N LYS A 631 -1.88 -18.57 -17.30
CA LYS A 631 -1.70 -17.13 -17.02
C LYS A 631 -2.88 -16.48 -16.28
N ILE A 632 -3.54 -17.24 -15.40
CA ILE A 632 -4.67 -16.81 -14.59
C ILE A 632 -4.36 -17.02 -13.10
N TRP A 633 -5.12 -16.34 -12.25
CA TRP A 633 -5.12 -16.63 -10.81
C TRP A 633 -6.07 -17.78 -10.51
N LEU A 634 -5.66 -18.70 -9.63
CA LEU A 634 -6.43 -19.90 -9.30
C LEU A 634 -7.32 -19.72 -8.07
N SER A 635 -6.98 -18.81 -7.15
CA SER A 635 -7.72 -18.58 -5.91
C SER A 635 -7.50 -17.17 -5.36
N ASN A 636 -8.25 -16.75 -4.34
CA ASN A 636 -7.97 -15.55 -3.55
C ASN A 636 -7.24 -15.88 -2.24
N GLY A 637 -6.40 -14.96 -1.77
CA GLY A 637 -5.60 -15.16 -0.56
C GLY A 637 -6.45 -15.40 0.70
N PHE A 638 -7.55 -14.65 0.84
CA PHE A 638 -8.48 -14.80 1.95
C PHE A 638 -9.23 -16.14 1.93
N THR A 639 -9.77 -16.56 0.77
CA THR A 639 -10.44 -17.85 0.63
C THR A 639 -9.54 -19.01 1.02
N ARG A 640 -8.26 -18.99 0.63
CA ARG A 640 -7.32 -20.03 1.07
C ARG A 640 -7.03 -19.98 2.55
N ALA A 641 -6.80 -18.80 3.12
CA ALA A 641 -6.63 -18.64 4.57
C ALA A 641 -7.84 -19.18 5.34
N PHE A 642 -9.05 -18.97 4.82
CA PHE A 642 -10.27 -19.54 5.39
C PHE A 642 -10.29 -21.06 5.28
N GLN A 643 -9.97 -21.62 4.12
CA GLN A 643 -9.90 -23.07 3.93
C GLN A 643 -8.87 -23.71 4.89
N ASP A 644 -7.66 -23.17 4.95
CA ASP A 644 -6.59 -23.66 5.81
C ASP A 644 -7.01 -23.62 7.30
N ALA A 645 -7.67 -22.54 7.73
CA ALA A 645 -8.19 -22.40 9.10
C ALA A 645 -9.25 -23.45 9.45
N ILE A 646 -10.19 -23.73 8.53
CA ILE A 646 -11.24 -24.72 8.75
C ILE A 646 -10.71 -26.15 8.68
N ASP A 647 -9.82 -26.44 7.73
CA ASP A 647 -9.19 -27.76 7.60
C ASP A 647 -8.29 -28.06 8.82
N GLU A 648 -7.64 -27.06 9.41
CA GLU A 648 -6.86 -27.19 10.67
C GLU A 648 -7.78 -27.40 11.89
N ASN A 649 -8.84 -26.61 12.02
CA ASN A 649 -9.76 -26.69 13.14
C ASN A 649 -11.21 -26.33 12.75
N PRO A 650 -12.07 -27.31 12.42
CA PRO A 650 -13.45 -27.03 12.01
C PRO A 650 -14.34 -26.52 13.16
N SER A 651 -13.87 -26.62 14.41
CA SER A 651 -14.54 -26.09 15.60
C SER A 651 -13.91 -24.79 16.12
N ILE A 652 -13.12 -24.09 15.30
CA ILE A 652 -12.45 -22.84 15.66
C ILE A 652 -13.43 -21.79 16.18
N SER A 653 -13.04 -21.04 17.22
CA SER A 653 -13.82 -19.90 17.69
C SER A 653 -13.85 -18.80 16.62
N LEU A 654 -14.93 -18.04 16.51
CA LEU A 654 -15.02 -16.98 15.49
C LEU A 654 -13.93 -15.91 15.69
N ARG A 655 -13.53 -15.67 16.94
CA ARG A 655 -12.36 -14.85 17.29
C ARG A 655 -11.07 -15.41 16.70
N ASP A 656 -10.79 -16.70 16.92
CA ASP A 656 -9.53 -17.31 16.47
C ASP A 656 -9.49 -17.46 14.96
N LEU A 657 -10.64 -17.73 14.34
CA LEU A 657 -10.81 -17.71 12.90
C LEU A 657 -10.44 -16.34 12.33
N TYR A 658 -11.02 -15.25 12.88
CA TYR A 658 -10.63 -13.91 12.48
C TYR A 658 -9.13 -13.68 12.61
N TYR A 659 -8.52 -14.07 13.73
CA TYR A 659 -7.09 -13.84 13.92
C TYR A 659 -6.21 -14.68 12.98
N GLN A 660 -6.63 -15.88 12.61
CA GLN A 660 -5.93 -16.65 11.57
C GLN A 660 -6.07 -15.97 10.21
N LEU A 661 -7.29 -15.58 9.82
CA LEU A 661 -7.57 -14.87 8.57
C LEU A 661 -6.79 -13.56 8.48
N ALA A 662 -6.82 -12.75 9.53
CA ALA A 662 -6.12 -11.48 9.60
C ALA A 662 -4.61 -11.64 9.56
N ARG A 663 -4.04 -12.79 9.98
CA ARG A 663 -2.61 -13.10 9.84
C ARG A 663 -2.23 -13.59 8.45
N GLN A 664 -3.06 -14.46 7.87
CA GLN A 664 -2.73 -15.23 6.68
C GLN A 664 -3.18 -14.55 5.39
N THR A 665 -4.14 -13.62 5.46
CA THR A 665 -4.53 -12.79 4.31
C THR A 665 -3.45 -11.74 4.09
N VAL A 666 -2.69 -11.90 3.01
CA VAL A 666 -1.59 -10.98 2.63
C VAL A 666 -2.10 -9.95 1.65
N GLY A 667 -1.78 -8.68 1.89
CA GLY A 667 -2.10 -7.56 0.98
C GLY A 667 -3.50 -6.97 1.15
N SER A 668 -4.31 -7.47 2.10
CA SER A 668 -5.55 -6.84 2.57
C SER A 668 -5.83 -7.20 4.03
N HIS A 669 -6.69 -6.44 4.69
CA HIS A 669 -7.06 -6.58 6.09
C HIS A 669 -8.43 -7.24 6.22
N ALA A 670 -8.42 -8.54 6.53
CA ALA A 670 -9.64 -9.23 6.90
C ALA A 670 -10.33 -8.50 8.07
N THR A 671 -11.65 -8.31 7.98
CA THR A 671 -12.42 -7.51 8.95
C THR A 671 -13.77 -8.14 9.28
N VAL A 672 -14.18 -8.09 10.55
CA VAL A 672 -15.45 -8.57 11.09
C VAL A 672 -16.40 -7.42 11.36
N TYR A 673 -17.66 -7.56 10.95
CA TYR A 673 -18.71 -6.57 11.17
C TYR A 673 -19.91 -7.14 11.90
N ASN A 674 -20.69 -6.24 12.52
CA ASN A 674 -21.95 -6.53 13.21
C ASN A 674 -21.86 -7.41 14.48
N ILE A 675 -20.70 -7.42 15.13
CA ILE A 675 -20.36 -8.24 16.31
C ILE A 675 -21.39 -8.07 17.44
N GLU A 676 -21.79 -6.83 17.74
CA GLU A 676 -22.73 -6.51 18.83
C GLU A 676 -24.12 -7.15 18.64
N ASN A 677 -24.50 -7.47 17.39
CA ASN A 677 -25.79 -8.07 17.06
C ASN A 677 -25.71 -9.58 16.84
N TYR A 678 -24.52 -10.18 16.99
CA TYR A 678 -24.30 -11.62 16.78
C TYR A 678 -24.03 -12.38 18.09
N GLY A 679 -23.31 -11.78 19.04
CA GLY A 679 -22.99 -12.40 20.32
C GLY A 679 -21.48 -12.51 20.56
N ASN A 680 -21.08 -13.35 21.52
CA ASN A 680 -19.71 -13.38 22.00
C ASN A 680 -18.79 -14.21 21.08
N MET A 681 -17.80 -13.55 20.49
CA MET A 681 -16.86 -14.16 19.52
C MET A 681 -15.95 -15.25 20.11
N TYR A 682 -15.83 -15.33 21.45
CA TYR A 682 -15.07 -16.37 22.14
C TYR A 682 -15.88 -17.67 22.30
N SER A 683 -17.18 -17.56 22.58
CA SER A 683 -18.07 -18.72 22.79
C SER A 683 -18.65 -19.25 21.48
N ASN A 684 -18.87 -18.38 20.50
CA ASN A 684 -19.40 -18.76 19.20
C ASN A 684 -18.29 -19.39 18.34
N THR A 685 -18.58 -20.54 17.71
CA THR A 685 -17.59 -21.35 16.98
C THR A 685 -18.13 -21.81 15.63
N MET A 686 -17.24 -22.19 14.72
CA MET A 686 -17.59 -22.78 13.43
C MET A 686 -18.26 -24.16 13.54
N LYS A 687 -18.19 -24.80 14.70
CA LYS A 687 -18.87 -26.08 15.00
C LYS A 687 -20.39 -26.00 14.83
N GLU A 688 -20.99 -24.82 14.98
CA GLU A 688 -22.43 -24.66 14.74
C GLU A 688 -22.79 -24.63 13.24
N PHE A 689 -21.83 -24.40 12.36
CA PHE A 689 -22.02 -24.35 10.90
C PHE A 689 -21.51 -25.61 10.20
N PHE A 690 -20.59 -26.37 10.79
CA PHE A 690 -20.03 -27.60 10.25
C PHE A 690 -20.37 -28.79 11.14
N LYS A 691 -20.75 -29.94 10.56
CA LYS A 691 -21.09 -31.14 11.33
C LYS A 691 -19.85 -31.93 11.77
#